data_AF-A0A2N5K9A7-F1
#
_entry.id   AF-A0A2N5K9A7-F1
#
_cell.length_a   1.000
_cell.length_b   1.000
_cell.length_c   1.000
_cell.angle_alpha   90.00
_cell.angle_beta   90.00
_cell.angle_gamma   90.00
#
_symmetry.space_group_name_H-M   'P 1'
#
loop_
_entity.id
_entity.type
_entity.pdbx_description
1 polymer ?
#
loop_
_entity_poly.entity_id
_entity_poly.type
_entity_poly.pdbx_seq_one_letter_code
_entity_poly.pdbx_strand_id
1 'polypeptide(L)'
;MRRYRSVLFGIVSFMLIAAILVGNAASVKATDDHEGHNHLDPAYNVALPCESLSMPGLAPRSAKNIVHLANVCGFVGTDVEFQSRTDANGTTHDYAFVGTMGAGLRIFDITDPAHPTLAGGYADPGWQNDVQVHSDTAVVSFDPVVVGAHVSACLREKQPGGVRQGGVDIIRLIFDPVTATFTTSLRDCYVVRTTNNGAHNSTLHPSGDWLAVDTTRTGVEVVDLRGDGAVSFIRKIPGEVTGAAHDTSFSADGNTMYAASPGTGTYVVDVSDIFNRDATQISFIPNNTEPGESANPKNVTTSHQADVSSDGRILAFTDERGGGLSNTSCNTDPEGIIGGLHFWALASIAGQSQTGDATAATPRRLGTWFYPNPGLAVDALEPALATIGRTERSCTVHVFRNGGNGSVSPGPIASGFDGVSRLPGTQLVAAHYGAGIWHIDFSSAPTGEDGVAEDPRTDWGNTLGWNVMPGAETWSAKEYKGYIYAGDMARGFDVYRFAGCDDLECLTTAANTPGKANGGGQSSGELAELSILRGTTAGGRASFGFGVESVAGGIPTGSLTFTDHSLGKKVEATAIDSFTAVGNKATFTGRAMVNGVPGVKFFVEVEDLGEPGTADSFRIVLGDGYGAGGVLLRGNVQVQSNAITDL
;
A
#
# COMPACT_ATOMS: atom_id res chain seq x y z
N MET A 1 25.70 -62.95 -29.84
CA MET A 1 25.06 -64.23 -29.45
C MET A 1 24.05 -63.95 -28.33
N ARG A 2 22.91 -64.67 -28.27
CA ARG A 2 21.90 -64.88 -27.18
C ARG A 2 21.89 -63.93 -25.94
N ARG A 3 20.77 -63.50 -25.34
CA ARG A 3 19.28 -63.62 -25.50
C ARG A 3 18.65 -62.53 -24.58
N TYR A 4 17.70 -61.69 -24.98
CA TYR A 4 16.23 -61.88 -25.14
C TYR A 4 15.37 -62.10 -23.85
N ARG A 5 14.54 -61.09 -23.51
CA ARG A 5 13.17 -61.06 -22.91
C ARG A 5 12.96 -59.67 -22.25
N SER A 6 11.98 -58.81 -22.52
CA SER A 6 10.57 -58.89 -23.00
C SER A 6 9.56 -59.34 -21.94
N VAL A 7 8.63 -58.46 -21.51
CA VAL A 7 7.15 -58.52 -21.73
C VAL A 7 6.40 -57.39 -20.98
N LEU A 8 5.21 -57.07 -21.49
CA LEU A 8 4.24 -55.99 -21.17
C LEU A 8 3.27 -56.32 -20.00
N PHE A 9 2.23 -55.48 -19.85
CA PHE A 9 0.97 -55.55 -19.03
C PHE A 9 0.93 -54.63 -17.79
N GLY A 10 -0.17 -53.95 -17.45
CA GLY A 10 -1.47 -53.80 -18.15
C GLY A 10 -2.46 -52.89 -17.36
N ILE A 11 -3.44 -52.29 -18.05
CA ILE A 11 -4.55 -51.47 -17.48
C ILE A 11 -5.77 -52.36 -17.16
N VAL A 12 -6.73 -51.87 -16.33
CA VAL A 12 -8.17 -52.26 -16.12
C VAL A 12 -8.48 -52.47 -14.62
N SER A 13 -9.58 -52.02 -13.96
CA SER A 13 -10.64 -51.02 -14.26
C SER A 13 -11.62 -50.87 -13.06
N PHE A 14 -12.45 -49.80 -13.10
CA PHE A 14 -13.86 -49.68 -12.63
C PHE A 14 -14.26 -49.97 -11.17
N MET A 15 -14.96 -49.00 -10.56
CA MET A 15 -16.39 -49.20 -10.24
C MET A 15 -17.20 -47.89 -10.29
N LEU A 16 -18.50 -48.03 -10.59
CA LEU A 16 -19.47 -46.97 -10.87
C LEU A 16 -20.75 -47.27 -10.09
N ILE A 17 -21.34 -46.28 -9.41
CA ILE A 17 -22.73 -46.36 -8.92
C ILE A 17 -23.43 -45.03 -9.23
N ALA A 18 -24.64 -45.11 -9.78
CA ALA A 18 -25.50 -43.97 -10.11
C ALA A 18 -26.98 -44.29 -9.85
N ALA A 19 -27.70 -43.35 -9.23
CA ALA A 19 -29.17 -43.20 -9.17
C ALA A 19 -29.52 -41.92 -8.36
N ILE A 20 -30.61 -41.17 -8.52
CA ILE A 20 -31.51 -40.81 -9.65
C ILE A 20 -32.36 -39.59 -9.16
N LEU A 21 -32.97 -38.80 -10.07
CA LEU A 21 -33.61 -37.49 -9.81
C LEU A 21 -34.83 -37.45 -8.87
N VAL A 22 -34.93 -36.37 -8.06
CA VAL A 22 -36.03 -35.35 -7.92
C VAL A 22 -35.39 -34.09 -7.25
N GLY A 23 -35.76 -32.80 -7.46
CA GLY A 23 -36.63 -32.13 -8.44
C GLY A 23 -37.25 -30.79 -7.92
N ASN A 24 -36.94 -29.65 -8.56
CA ASN A 24 -37.49 -28.27 -8.38
C ASN A 24 -37.51 -27.58 -6.99
N ALA A 25 -36.75 -26.48 -6.83
CA ALA A 25 -37.24 -25.13 -6.51
C ALA A 25 -36.06 -24.12 -6.38
N ALA A 26 -36.29 -22.85 -6.70
CA ALA A 26 -35.25 -21.81 -6.72
C ALA A 26 -34.94 -21.25 -5.31
N SER A 27 -33.65 -21.03 -5.04
CA SER A 27 -33.15 -20.12 -4.01
C SER A 27 -31.70 -19.77 -4.32
N VAL A 28 -31.40 -18.49 -4.57
CA VAL A 28 -30.02 -18.02 -4.65
C VAL A 28 -29.50 -17.92 -3.22
N LYS A 29 -28.44 -18.68 -2.92
CA LYS A 29 -27.70 -18.58 -1.66
C LYS A 29 -26.22 -18.69 -1.99
N ALA A 30 -25.42 -17.72 -1.54
CA ALA A 30 -23.98 -17.83 -1.61
C ALA A 30 -23.54 -19.04 -0.78
N THR A 31 -22.77 -19.95 -1.38
CA THR A 31 -22.16 -21.08 -0.70
C THR A 31 -20.68 -20.80 -0.49
N ASP A 32 -20.31 -20.86 0.77
CA ASP A 32 -18.97 -20.83 1.31
C ASP A 32 -18.31 -22.20 1.07
N ASP A 33 -17.52 -22.32 -0.01
CA ASP A 33 -16.88 -23.58 -0.43
C ASP A 33 -15.50 -23.74 0.23
N HIS A 34 -15.51 -24.06 1.51
CA HIS A 34 -14.34 -24.53 2.25
C HIS A 34 -14.02 -26.01 1.95
N GLU A 35 -13.17 -26.28 0.95
CA GLU A 35 -12.52 -27.59 0.78
C GLU A 35 -10.98 -27.47 0.63
N GLY A 36 -10.25 -28.06 1.60
CA GLY A 36 -8.92 -28.63 1.35
C GLY A 36 -7.76 -27.67 1.03
N HIS A 37 -7.70 -26.48 1.64
CA HIS A 37 -6.69 -25.48 1.33
C HIS A 37 -5.27 -25.84 1.84
N ASN A 38 -4.26 -25.66 0.99
CA ASN A 38 -2.85 -25.80 1.36
C ASN A 38 -2.34 -24.48 1.96
N HIS A 39 -2.03 -24.45 3.25
CA HIS A 39 -1.61 -23.25 4.00
C HIS A 39 -0.24 -22.64 3.58
N LEU A 40 0.38 -23.15 2.51
CA LEU A 40 1.64 -22.67 1.93
C LEU A 40 1.47 -22.16 0.49
N ASP A 41 0.24 -21.97 0.02
CA ASP A 41 -0.03 -21.34 -1.27
C ASP A 41 0.00 -19.80 -1.11
N PRO A 42 0.98 -19.09 -1.70
CA PRO A 42 1.06 -17.64 -1.60
C PRO A 42 -0.15 -16.93 -2.20
N ALA A 43 -0.96 -17.60 -3.05
CA ALA A 43 -2.20 -17.05 -3.60
C ALA A 43 -3.19 -16.57 -2.52
N TYR A 44 -3.09 -17.07 -1.28
CA TYR A 44 -3.86 -16.59 -0.13
C TYR A 44 -3.20 -15.39 0.54
N ASN A 45 -2.96 -14.33 -0.24
CA ASN A 45 -2.72 -13.02 0.36
C ASN A 45 -4.04 -12.52 0.95
N VAL A 46 -4.12 -12.56 2.29
CA VAL A 46 -5.28 -12.14 3.07
C VAL A 46 -4.87 -10.93 3.90
N ALA A 47 -5.73 -9.91 3.92
CA ALA A 47 -5.53 -8.73 4.75
C ALA A 47 -5.73 -9.06 6.23
N LEU A 48 -5.10 -8.31 7.13
CA LEU A 48 -5.51 -8.34 8.52
C LEU A 48 -6.95 -7.81 8.66
N PRO A 49 -7.77 -8.38 9.54
CA PRO A 49 -9.10 -7.86 9.82
C PRO A 49 -9.05 -6.40 10.28
N CYS A 50 -10.02 -5.59 9.84
CA CYS A 50 -10.13 -4.18 10.21
C CYS A 50 -10.09 -3.97 11.73
N GLU A 51 -10.74 -4.82 12.51
CA GLU A 51 -10.73 -4.78 13.97
C GLU A 51 -9.34 -4.92 14.61
N SER A 52 -8.40 -5.59 13.93
CA SER A 52 -6.99 -5.71 14.33
C SER A 52 -6.20 -4.45 13.96
N LEU A 53 -6.47 -3.85 12.81
CA LEU A 53 -5.75 -2.68 12.29
C LEU A 53 -6.23 -1.36 12.91
N SER A 54 -7.51 -1.28 13.22
CA SER A 54 -8.16 -0.14 13.85
C SER A 54 -8.21 -0.28 15.37
N MET A 55 -7.23 -0.94 16.04
CA MET A 55 -7.10 -0.91 17.50
C MET A 55 -6.54 0.44 17.96
N PRO A 56 -7.28 1.26 18.72
CA PRO A 56 -6.75 2.54 19.17
C PRO A 56 -5.51 2.38 20.05
N GLY A 57 -4.56 3.30 19.93
CA GLY A 57 -3.27 3.15 20.58
C GLY A 57 -2.29 2.20 19.89
N LEU A 58 -2.61 1.69 18.68
CA LEU A 58 -1.60 1.24 17.71
C LEU A 58 -0.73 2.43 17.31
N ALA A 59 0.26 2.72 18.14
CA ALA A 59 1.37 3.59 17.77
C ALA A 59 2.19 2.94 16.65
N PRO A 60 2.84 3.72 15.78
CA PRO A 60 3.89 3.18 14.93
C PRO A 60 4.95 2.50 15.80
N ARG A 61 5.46 1.35 15.36
CA ARG A 61 6.56 0.63 16.03
C ARG A 61 7.82 1.49 16.08
N SER A 62 8.01 2.34 15.07
CA SER A 62 8.93 3.47 15.07
C SER A 62 8.48 4.47 14.03
N ALA A 63 8.71 5.76 14.27
CA ALA A 63 8.43 6.82 13.31
C ALA A 63 9.35 8.02 13.56
N LYS A 64 9.55 8.82 12.52
CA LYS A 64 10.24 10.13 12.57
C LYS A 64 9.67 11.01 11.48
N ASN A 65 9.31 12.25 11.81
CA ASN A 65 8.81 13.28 10.89
C ASN A 65 7.63 12.88 9.98
N ILE A 66 6.99 11.74 10.24
CA ILE A 66 5.84 11.23 9.48
C ILE A 66 4.87 10.59 10.47
N VAL A 67 3.60 10.99 10.43
CA VAL A 67 2.55 10.40 11.25
C VAL A 67 1.54 9.67 10.36
N HIS A 68 1.07 8.51 10.84
CA HIS A 68 -0.07 7.82 10.26
C HIS A 68 -1.35 8.64 10.48
N LEU A 69 -2.14 8.79 9.42
CA LEU A 69 -3.29 9.70 9.36
C LEU A 69 -4.61 8.94 9.18
N ALA A 70 -4.67 7.98 8.24
CA ALA A 70 -5.87 7.20 7.97
C ALA A 70 -5.50 5.78 7.49
N ASN A 71 -6.43 4.84 7.66
CA ASN A 71 -6.30 3.47 7.15
C ASN A 71 -7.65 3.01 6.59
N VAL A 72 -7.65 2.49 5.36
CA VAL A 72 -8.77 1.76 4.77
C VAL A 72 -8.38 0.29 4.63
N CYS A 73 -8.94 -0.53 5.51
CA CYS A 73 -8.60 -1.92 5.73
C CYS A 73 -9.51 -2.91 4.99
N GLY A 74 -9.29 -4.21 5.22
CA GLY A 74 -10.15 -5.29 4.72
C GLY A 74 -9.79 -5.79 3.32
N PHE A 75 -8.62 -5.42 2.80
CA PHE A 75 -8.09 -5.89 1.53
C PHE A 75 -6.55 -5.82 1.50
N VAL A 76 -5.95 -6.50 0.52
CA VAL A 76 -4.52 -6.46 0.23
C VAL A 76 -4.30 -5.32 -0.77
N GLY A 77 -3.68 -4.22 -0.35
CA GLY A 77 -3.29 -3.14 -1.25
C GLY A 77 -1.96 -3.46 -1.94
N THR A 78 -1.84 -3.10 -3.22
CA THR A 78 -0.62 -3.26 -4.00
C THR A 78 -0.12 -1.91 -4.51
N ASP A 79 -0.09 -1.64 -5.82
CA ASP A 79 0.33 -0.32 -6.30
C ASP A 79 -0.76 0.76 -6.13
N VAL A 80 -0.35 2.02 -6.04
CA VAL A 80 -1.25 3.18 -5.92
C VAL A 80 -0.92 4.22 -6.98
N GLU A 81 -1.93 4.74 -7.67
CA GLU A 81 -1.81 5.87 -8.60
C GLU A 81 -2.81 6.98 -8.23
N PHE A 82 -2.66 8.18 -8.78
CA PHE A 82 -3.46 9.35 -8.41
C PHE A 82 -3.87 10.19 -9.61
N GLN A 83 -5.03 10.83 -9.48
CA GLN A 83 -5.51 11.81 -10.45
C GLN A 83 -6.63 12.66 -9.84
N SER A 84 -6.72 13.94 -10.18
CA SER A 84 -7.89 14.75 -9.83
C SER A 84 -9.05 14.59 -10.83
N ARG A 85 -10.24 15.09 -10.46
CA ARG A 85 -11.35 15.44 -11.38
C ARG A 85 -12.05 16.69 -10.87
N THR A 86 -12.68 17.45 -11.77
CA THR A 86 -13.53 18.59 -11.39
C THR A 86 -15.00 18.24 -11.54
N ASP A 87 -15.79 18.47 -10.50
CA ASP A 87 -17.24 18.22 -10.46
C ASP A 87 -18.03 19.25 -11.29
N ALA A 88 -19.36 19.08 -11.36
CA ALA A 88 -20.25 19.96 -12.10
C ALA A 88 -20.39 21.38 -11.48
N ASN A 89 -19.92 21.57 -10.25
CA ASN A 89 -19.93 22.84 -9.52
C ASN A 89 -18.60 23.60 -9.66
N GLY A 90 -17.54 22.95 -10.19
CA GLY A 90 -16.19 23.50 -10.29
C GLY A 90 -15.26 23.13 -9.13
N THR A 91 -15.68 22.24 -8.24
CA THR A 91 -14.86 21.68 -7.15
C THR A 91 -13.88 20.66 -7.72
N THR A 92 -12.58 20.81 -7.45
CA THR A 92 -11.60 19.77 -7.78
C THR A 92 -11.49 18.77 -6.64
N HIS A 93 -11.78 17.52 -6.96
CA HIS A 93 -11.60 16.35 -6.10
C HIS A 93 -10.32 15.62 -6.49
N ASP A 94 -9.64 15.03 -5.51
CA ASP A 94 -8.43 14.24 -5.70
C ASP A 94 -8.71 12.76 -5.41
N TYR A 95 -8.20 11.85 -6.25
CA TYR A 95 -8.48 10.42 -6.15
C TYR A 95 -7.21 9.58 -6.09
N ALA A 96 -7.26 8.53 -5.27
CA ALA A 96 -6.30 7.43 -5.24
C ALA A 96 -6.90 6.19 -5.92
N PHE A 97 -6.14 5.60 -6.84
CA PHE A 97 -6.43 4.40 -7.60
C PHE A 97 -5.55 3.29 -7.03
N VAL A 98 -6.14 2.41 -6.23
CA VAL A 98 -5.43 1.40 -5.45
C VAL A 98 -5.61 0.05 -6.11
N GLY A 99 -4.51 -0.54 -6.58
CA GLY A 99 -4.42 -1.93 -6.98
C GLY A 99 -4.67 -2.83 -5.78
N THR A 100 -5.41 -3.93 -5.98
CA THR A 100 -5.79 -4.81 -4.88
C THR A 100 -5.66 -6.27 -5.27
N MET A 101 -4.79 -7.00 -4.58
CA MET A 101 -4.51 -8.38 -4.92
C MET A 101 -5.77 -9.24 -4.72
N GLY A 102 -6.22 -9.91 -5.78
CA GLY A 102 -7.43 -10.74 -5.80
C GLY A 102 -8.76 -10.00 -6.01
N ALA A 103 -8.81 -8.66 -5.99
CA ALA A 103 -10.07 -7.89 -6.02
C ALA A 103 -10.15 -6.78 -7.08
N GLY A 104 -9.14 -6.65 -7.94
CA GLY A 104 -9.08 -5.65 -9.02
C GLY A 104 -8.61 -4.28 -8.53
N LEU A 105 -9.31 -3.22 -8.93
CA LEU A 105 -9.01 -1.82 -8.65
C LEU A 105 -10.07 -1.20 -7.72
N ARG A 106 -9.64 -0.49 -6.68
CA ARG A 106 -10.51 0.42 -5.89
C ARG A 106 -10.12 1.87 -6.11
N ILE A 107 -11.12 2.75 -6.16
CA ILE A 107 -10.92 4.19 -6.34
C ILE A 107 -11.45 4.90 -5.09
N PHE A 108 -10.61 5.68 -4.43
CA PHE A 108 -10.96 6.45 -3.25
C PHE A 108 -10.87 7.95 -3.53
N ASP A 109 -11.89 8.72 -3.15
CA ASP A 109 -11.76 10.18 -3.00
C ASP A 109 -10.89 10.44 -1.76
N ILE A 110 -9.79 11.16 -1.98
CA ILE A 110 -8.78 11.57 -1.00
C ILE A 110 -8.69 13.10 -0.86
N THR A 111 -9.72 13.83 -1.29
CA THR A 111 -9.81 15.30 -1.16
C THR A 111 -9.73 15.73 0.31
N ASP A 112 -10.23 14.88 1.22
CA ASP A 112 -9.83 14.87 2.63
C ASP A 112 -8.96 13.62 2.92
N PRO A 113 -7.62 13.76 3.00
CA PRO A 113 -6.72 12.65 3.26
C PRO A 113 -6.89 11.99 4.64
N ALA A 114 -7.58 12.64 5.58
CA ALA A 114 -7.93 12.04 6.87
C ALA A 114 -9.15 11.13 6.80
N HIS A 115 -9.99 11.29 5.77
CA HIS A 115 -11.22 10.52 5.59
C HIS A 115 -11.39 10.02 4.14
N PRO A 116 -10.51 9.13 3.63
CA PRO A 116 -10.68 8.56 2.29
C PRO A 116 -12.04 7.84 2.16
N THR A 117 -12.78 8.13 1.10
CA THR A 117 -14.10 7.52 0.85
C THR A 117 -14.13 6.76 -0.47
N LEU A 118 -14.87 5.64 -0.54
CA LEU A 118 -14.93 4.82 -1.76
C LEU A 118 -15.70 5.56 -2.86
N ALA A 119 -14.99 5.96 -3.91
CA ALA A 119 -15.53 6.69 -5.06
C ALA A 119 -15.82 5.79 -6.27
N GLY A 120 -15.31 4.55 -6.30
CA GLY A 120 -15.57 3.59 -7.37
C GLY A 120 -14.63 2.39 -7.37
N GLY A 121 -14.61 1.65 -8.47
CA GLY A 121 -13.69 0.52 -8.65
C GLY A 121 -14.00 -0.33 -9.88
N TYR A 122 -13.13 -1.29 -10.16
CA TYR A 122 -13.29 -2.33 -11.17
C TYR A 122 -12.97 -3.68 -10.53
N ALA A 123 -13.94 -4.58 -10.48
CA ALA A 123 -13.81 -5.87 -9.81
C ALA A 123 -13.57 -6.99 -10.83
N ASP A 124 -12.32 -7.40 -10.98
CA ASP A 124 -11.95 -8.66 -11.65
C ASP A 124 -10.83 -9.34 -10.84
N PRO A 125 -11.00 -10.60 -10.39
CA PRO A 125 -10.00 -11.28 -9.58
C PRO A 125 -8.75 -11.61 -10.38
N GLY A 126 -7.59 -11.29 -9.79
CA GLY A 126 -6.29 -11.56 -10.38
C GLY A 126 -5.17 -11.37 -9.38
N TRP A 127 -4.00 -11.93 -9.70
CA TRP A 127 -2.80 -11.84 -8.88
C TRP A 127 -1.97 -10.61 -9.27
N GLN A 128 -1.22 -10.07 -8.32
CA GLN A 128 -0.46 -8.81 -8.41
C GLN A 128 -1.35 -7.56 -8.44
N ASN A 129 -2.06 -7.31 -9.54
CA ASN A 129 -2.94 -6.14 -9.74
C ASN A 129 -2.23 -4.78 -9.56
N ASP A 130 -0.97 -4.68 -9.98
CA ASP A 130 -0.30 -3.37 -10.10
C ASP A 130 -1.02 -2.52 -11.14
N VAL A 131 -1.29 -1.26 -10.79
CA VAL A 131 -2.21 -0.35 -11.51
C VAL A 131 -1.45 0.80 -12.16
N GLN A 132 -1.89 1.20 -13.35
CA GLN A 132 -1.48 2.44 -14.00
C GLN A 132 -2.69 3.28 -14.38
N VAL A 133 -2.58 4.61 -14.36
CA VAL A 133 -3.68 5.52 -14.70
C VAL A 133 -3.20 6.64 -15.61
N HIS A 134 -3.89 6.87 -16.71
CA HIS A 134 -3.66 8.02 -17.58
C HIS A 134 -4.95 8.50 -18.24
N SER A 135 -5.27 9.79 -18.06
CA SER A 135 -6.54 10.38 -18.51
C SER A 135 -7.74 9.55 -18.01
N ASP A 136 -8.59 9.03 -18.90
CA ASP A 136 -9.73 8.17 -18.54
C ASP A 136 -9.45 6.67 -18.80
N THR A 137 -8.17 6.29 -18.80
CA THR A 137 -7.73 4.89 -18.88
C THR A 137 -7.07 4.48 -17.58
N ALA A 138 -7.49 3.34 -17.03
CA ALA A 138 -6.72 2.59 -16.04
C ALA A 138 -6.28 1.25 -16.65
N VAL A 139 -5.14 0.74 -16.20
CA VAL A 139 -4.63 -0.59 -16.55
C VAL A 139 -4.35 -1.34 -15.26
N VAL A 140 -4.70 -2.62 -15.20
CA VAL A 140 -4.34 -3.51 -14.08
C VAL A 140 -3.57 -4.72 -14.59
N SER A 141 -2.48 -5.06 -13.92
CA SER A 141 -1.50 -6.07 -14.34
C SER A 141 -1.71 -7.40 -13.63
N PHE A 142 -1.72 -8.49 -14.38
CA PHE A 142 -1.97 -9.84 -13.89
C PHE A 142 -0.80 -10.79 -14.21
N ASP A 143 -0.19 -11.33 -13.16
CA ASP A 143 0.80 -12.38 -13.27
C ASP A 143 0.15 -13.76 -13.56
N PRO A 144 0.91 -14.79 -14.00
CA PRO A 144 0.35 -16.04 -14.50
C PRO A 144 0.09 -17.05 -13.36
N VAL A 145 -1.12 -17.09 -12.82
CA VAL A 145 -1.48 -18.12 -11.82
C VAL A 145 -2.04 -19.38 -12.48
N VAL A 146 -1.45 -20.53 -12.14
CA VAL A 146 -1.70 -21.85 -12.76
C VAL A 146 -2.97 -22.54 -12.21
N VAL A 147 -3.70 -21.93 -11.29
CA VAL A 147 -4.81 -22.58 -10.56
C VAL A 147 -6.11 -21.75 -10.55
N GLY A 148 -7.03 -22.12 -11.45
CA GLY A 148 -8.48 -22.14 -11.19
C GLY A 148 -9.27 -20.83 -11.03
N ALA A 149 -8.94 -20.01 -10.03
CA ALA A 149 -9.91 -19.09 -9.41
C ALA A 149 -9.59 -17.58 -9.53
N HIS A 150 -8.34 -17.21 -9.83
CA HIS A 150 -7.87 -15.81 -9.74
C HIS A 150 -7.23 -15.32 -11.04
N VAL A 151 -8.01 -15.29 -12.12
CA VAL A 151 -7.60 -14.77 -13.43
C VAL A 151 -8.73 -13.94 -14.03
N SER A 152 -8.37 -12.79 -14.63
CA SER A 152 -9.32 -11.89 -15.30
C SER A 152 -10.29 -12.65 -16.21
N ALA A 153 -11.56 -12.23 -16.20
CA ALA A 153 -12.60 -12.81 -17.02
C ALA A 153 -12.26 -12.70 -18.52
N CYS A 154 -11.68 -11.57 -18.94
CA CYS A 154 -11.28 -11.36 -20.32
C CYS A 154 -10.05 -12.19 -20.71
N LEU A 155 -9.04 -12.28 -19.84
CA LEU A 155 -7.86 -13.13 -20.09
C LEU A 155 -8.25 -14.61 -20.22
N ARG A 156 -9.27 -15.07 -19.47
CA ARG A 156 -9.87 -16.41 -19.62
C ARG A 156 -10.60 -16.59 -20.95
N GLU A 157 -11.41 -15.61 -21.37
CA GLU A 157 -12.13 -15.68 -22.66
C GLU A 157 -11.16 -15.75 -23.85
N LYS A 158 -10.05 -14.99 -23.80
CA LYS A 158 -8.99 -15.04 -24.81
C LYS A 158 -8.11 -16.31 -24.74
N GLN A 159 -8.28 -17.16 -23.72
CA GLN A 159 -7.52 -18.41 -23.51
C GLN A 159 -8.45 -19.63 -23.29
N PRO A 160 -9.32 -20.00 -24.25
CA PRO A 160 -10.32 -21.06 -24.07
C PRO A 160 -9.72 -22.48 -23.94
N GLY A 161 -8.43 -22.66 -24.21
CA GLY A 161 -7.67 -23.89 -24.00
C GLY A 161 -7.12 -24.09 -22.58
N GLY A 162 -7.61 -23.29 -21.62
CA GLY A 162 -7.09 -23.17 -20.26
C GLY A 162 -6.07 -22.03 -20.16
N VAL A 163 -6.13 -21.27 -19.05
CA VAL A 163 -5.20 -20.17 -18.79
C VAL A 163 -3.78 -20.71 -18.66
N ARG A 164 -2.86 -20.12 -19.42
CA ARG A 164 -1.41 -20.38 -19.34
C ARG A 164 -0.60 -19.11 -19.26
N GLN A 165 -1.20 -17.96 -19.57
CA GLN A 165 -0.58 -16.65 -19.49
C GLN A 165 -1.45 -15.68 -18.69
N GLY A 166 -0.77 -14.80 -17.96
CA GLY A 166 -1.36 -13.57 -17.44
C GLY A 166 -1.43 -12.50 -18.53
N GLY A 167 -1.53 -11.25 -18.12
CA GLY A 167 -1.81 -10.14 -19.04
C GLY A 167 -2.27 -8.89 -18.32
N VAL A 168 -2.86 -7.96 -19.04
CA VAL A 168 -3.45 -6.74 -18.47
C VAL A 168 -4.91 -6.59 -18.86
N ASP A 169 -5.74 -5.99 -18.00
CA ASP A 169 -7.04 -5.44 -18.39
C ASP A 169 -6.88 -3.92 -18.59
N ILE A 170 -7.49 -3.39 -19.67
CA ILE A 170 -7.54 -1.97 -19.99
C ILE A 170 -8.96 -1.47 -19.74
N ILE A 171 -9.10 -0.54 -18.79
CA ILE A 171 -10.36 -0.12 -18.20
C ILE A 171 -10.63 1.34 -18.56
N ARG A 172 -11.85 1.66 -19.02
CA ARG A 172 -12.32 3.04 -19.10
C ARG A 172 -12.79 3.51 -17.73
N LEU A 173 -12.26 4.65 -17.29
CA LEU A 173 -12.75 5.40 -16.14
C LEU A 173 -13.86 6.34 -16.62
N ILE A 174 -15.05 6.23 -16.03
CA ILE A 174 -16.21 7.06 -16.39
C ILE A 174 -16.59 7.87 -15.16
N PHE A 175 -16.07 9.09 -15.09
CA PHE A 175 -16.34 10.03 -14.01
C PHE A 175 -17.73 10.65 -14.15
N ASP A 176 -18.53 10.60 -13.08
CA ASP A 176 -19.80 11.33 -12.96
C ASP A 176 -19.56 12.65 -12.19
N PRO A 177 -19.62 13.81 -12.87
CA PRO A 177 -19.38 15.10 -12.23
C PRO A 177 -20.55 15.56 -11.34
N VAL A 178 -21.69 14.87 -11.31
CA VAL A 178 -22.81 15.20 -10.42
C VAL A 178 -22.62 14.57 -9.04
N THR A 179 -22.04 13.36 -8.98
CA THR A 179 -21.81 12.62 -7.74
C THR A 179 -20.36 12.60 -7.27
N ALA A 180 -19.43 13.09 -8.10
CA ALA A 180 -17.98 13.01 -7.87
C ALA A 180 -17.47 11.56 -7.68
N THR A 181 -18.04 10.61 -8.44
CA THR A 181 -17.72 9.17 -8.37
C THR A 181 -17.38 8.59 -9.74
N PHE A 182 -16.80 7.39 -9.74
CA PHE A 182 -16.43 6.66 -10.96
C PHE A 182 -17.29 5.42 -11.15
N THR A 183 -17.81 5.27 -12.37
CA THR A 183 -18.14 3.95 -12.92
C THR A 183 -16.98 3.47 -13.80
N THR A 184 -16.85 2.17 -13.98
CA THR A 184 -15.78 1.57 -14.80
C THR A 184 -16.36 0.61 -15.82
N SER A 185 -15.64 0.43 -16.93
CA SER A 185 -15.96 -0.59 -17.93
C SER A 185 -14.68 -1.10 -18.59
N LEU A 186 -14.55 -2.42 -18.71
CA LEU A 186 -13.48 -3.04 -19.50
C LEU A 186 -13.58 -2.56 -20.96
N ARG A 187 -12.48 -2.03 -21.51
CA ARG A 187 -12.33 -1.74 -22.94
C ARG A 187 -11.91 -2.99 -23.69
N ASP A 188 -10.82 -3.60 -23.23
CA ASP A 188 -10.24 -4.83 -23.75
C ASP A 188 -9.19 -5.36 -22.76
N CYS A 189 -8.71 -6.59 -22.94
CA CYS A 189 -7.55 -7.12 -22.22
C CYS A 189 -6.43 -7.56 -23.18
N TYR A 190 -5.20 -7.60 -22.70
CA TYR A 190 -4.05 -8.10 -23.46
C TYR A 190 -3.44 -9.33 -22.77
N VAL A 191 -3.46 -10.47 -23.45
CA VAL A 191 -2.76 -11.69 -22.99
C VAL A 191 -1.30 -11.61 -23.41
N VAL A 192 -0.38 -11.76 -22.45
CA VAL A 192 1.07 -11.76 -22.72
C VAL A 192 1.44 -12.91 -23.65
N ARG A 193 2.25 -12.60 -24.67
CA ARG A 193 2.64 -13.55 -25.71
C ARG A 193 3.80 -14.45 -25.29
N THR A 194 4.58 -14.02 -24.30
CA THR A 194 5.63 -14.81 -23.68
C THR A 194 5.04 -16.04 -22.97
N THR A 195 5.48 -17.23 -23.36
CA THR A 195 4.89 -18.51 -22.94
C THR A 195 5.01 -18.76 -21.43
N ASN A 196 3.92 -19.24 -20.80
CA ASN A 196 3.84 -19.55 -19.36
C ASN A 196 4.21 -18.35 -18.48
N ASN A 197 3.67 -17.18 -18.82
CA ASN A 197 4.10 -15.89 -18.28
C ASN A 197 2.97 -14.87 -18.18
N GLY A 198 3.12 -13.81 -17.37
CA GLY A 198 2.11 -12.76 -17.21
C GLY A 198 2.68 -11.36 -17.42
N ALA A 199 1.86 -10.38 -17.08
CA ALA A 199 2.26 -8.99 -16.91
C ALA A 199 2.52 -8.81 -15.43
N HIS A 200 3.78 -8.83 -15.03
CA HIS A 200 4.16 -8.70 -13.63
C HIS A 200 3.89 -7.27 -13.17
N ASN A 201 4.44 -6.30 -13.91
CA ASN A 201 3.97 -4.92 -13.92
C ASN A 201 3.62 -4.50 -15.36
N SER A 202 3.06 -3.31 -15.51
CA SER A 202 3.00 -2.60 -16.78
C SER A 202 3.06 -1.10 -16.54
N THR A 203 3.58 -0.33 -17.49
CA THR A 203 3.74 1.11 -17.37
C THR A 203 3.18 1.82 -18.59
N LEU A 204 2.26 2.77 -18.36
CA LEU A 204 1.67 3.59 -19.41
C LEU A 204 2.70 4.62 -19.90
N HIS A 205 2.92 4.69 -21.20
CA HIS A 205 3.76 5.73 -21.79
C HIS A 205 3.16 7.12 -21.52
N PRO A 206 3.96 8.18 -21.30
CA PRO A 206 3.46 9.53 -20.98
C PRO A 206 2.50 10.18 -22.00
N SER A 207 2.36 9.63 -23.21
CA SER A 207 1.34 10.06 -24.18
C SER A 207 -0.01 9.36 -24.04
N GLY A 208 -0.09 8.26 -23.29
CA GLY A 208 -1.26 7.38 -23.20
C GLY A 208 -1.50 6.48 -24.42
N ASP A 209 -0.68 6.58 -25.48
CA ASP A 209 -0.90 5.85 -26.74
C ASP A 209 -0.49 4.37 -26.67
N TRP A 210 0.38 3.99 -25.75
CA TRP A 210 0.90 2.62 -25.66
C TRP A 210 1.32 2.25 -24.23
N LEU A 211 1.44 0.95 -24.01
CA LEU A 211 1.78 0.32 -22.74
C LEU A 211 3.04 -0.53 -22.88
N ALA A 212 3.98 -0.36 -21.96
CA ALA A 212 5.04 -1.32 -21.69
C ALA A 212 4.49 -2.40 -20.76
N VAL A 213 4.59 -3.67 -21.14
CA VAL A 213 4.14 -4.81 -20.34
C VAL A 213 5.37 -5.61 -19.91
N ASP A 214 5.65 -5.58 -18.61
CA ASP A 214 6.86 -6.16 -18.03
C ASP A 214 6.64 -7.63 -17.71
N THR A 215 7.52 -8.47 -18.28
CA THR A 215 7.28 -9.92 -18.33
C THR A 215 8.13 -10.72 -17.35
N THR A 216 9.08 -10.11 -16.60
CA THR A 216 10.01 -10.78 -15.66
C THR A 216 10.80 -12.00 -16.19
N ARG A 217 10.70 -12.34 -17.48
CA ARG A 217 11.46 -13.44 -18.12
C ARG A 217 12.34 -12.98 -19.26
N THR A 218 11.78 -12.23 -20.20
CA THR A 218 12.46 -11.88 -21.46
C THR A 218 11.90 -10.58 -22.00
N GLY A 219 12.52 -9.45 -21.66
CA GLY A 219 12.15 -8.12 -22.15
C GLY A 219 10.70 -7.70 -21.93
N VAL A 220 10.30 -6.67 -22.70
CA VAL A 220 9.06 -5.91 -22.54
C VAL A 220 8.16 -6.08 -23.77
N GLU A 221 6.88 -6.35 -23.58
CA GLU A 221 5.90 -6.39 -24.67
C GLU A 221 5.22 -5.02 -24.84
N VAL A 222 5.18 -4.50 -26.06
CA VAL A 222 4.70 -3.15 -26.39
C VAL A 222 3.30 -3.26 -27.00
N VAL A 223 2.31 -2.66 -26.37
CA VAL A 223 0.88 -2.77 -26.74
C VAL A 223 0.33 -1.40 -27.15
N ASP A 224 -0.29 -1.32 -28.33
CA ASP A 224 -0.99 -0.14 -28.85
C ASP A 224 -2.32 0.04 -28.14
N LEU A 225 -2.52 1.22 -27.55
CA LEU A 225 -3.74 1.64 -26.88
C LEU A 225 -4.53 2.67 -27.70
N ARG A 226 -4.05 3.09 -28.89
CA ARG A 226 -4.71 4.15 -29.67
C ARG A 226 -6.11 3.73 -30.16
N GLY A 227 -7.00 4.72 -30.26
CA GLY A 227 -8.40 4.50 -30.65
C GLY A 227 -9.25 3.88 -29.53
N ASP A 228 -10.47 3.49 -29.87
CA ASP A 228 -11.48 3.02 -28.90
C ASP A 228 -11.64 1.49 -28.82
N GLY A 229 -11.09 0.76 -29.80
CA GLY A 229 -11.31 -0.67 -29.98
C GLY A 229 -10.31 -1.57 -29.24
N ALA A 230 -10.25 -2.83 -29.69
CA ALA A 230 -9.33 -3.83 -29.18
C ALA A 230 -7.86 -3.39 -29.25
N VAL A 231 -7.09 -3.73 -28.21
CA VAL A 231 -5.67 -3.39 -28.12
C VAL A 231 -4.84 -4.36 -28.96
N SER A 232 -3.66 -3.92 -29.44
CA SER A 232 -2.85 -4.75 -30.34
C SER A 232 -1.37 -4.76 -29.98
N PHE A 233 -0.73 -5.92 -30.10
CA PHE A 233 0.72 -6.03 -29.93
C PHE A 233 1.44 -5.32 -31.09
N ILE A 234 2.32 -4.39 -30.75
CA ILE A 234 3.19 -3.71 -31.71
C ILE A 234 4.45 -4.55 -31.93
N ARG A 235 5.15 -4.84 -30.83
CA ARG A 235 6.47 -5.49 -30.83
C ARG A 235 6.87 -5.93 -29.43
N LYS A 236 7.98 -6.67 -29.37
CA LYS A 236 8.65 -7.04 -28.13
C LYS A 236 10.03 -6.40 -28.13
N ILE A 237 10.32 -5.57 -27.12
CA ILE A 237 11.69 -5.12 -26.84
C ILE A 237 12.42 -6.34 -26.28
N PRO A 238 13.53 -6.79 -26.89
CA PRO A 238 14.11 -8.07 -26.55
C PRO A 238 15.00 -7.97 -25.30
N GLY A 239 15.34 -9.12 -24.71
CA GLY A 239 16.06 -9.19 -23.43
C GLY A 239 17.48 -8.64 -23.48
N GLU A 240 18.11 -8.59 -24.66
CA GLU A 240 19.38 -7.91 -24.87
C GLU A 240 19.31 -6.37 -24.80
N VAL A 241 18.10 -5.78 -24.77
CA VAL A 241 17.88 -4.33 -24.65
C VAL A 241 17.31 -3.91 -23.29
N THR A 242 16.49 -4.78 -22.66
CA THR A 242 15.75 -4.47 -21.41
C THR A 242 15.91 -5.53 -20.31
N GLY A 243 16.73 -6.56 -20.52
CA GLY A 243 16.89 -7.67 -19.59
C GLY A 243 15.63 -8.52 -19.40
N ALA A 244 15.37 -8.94 -18.18
CA ALA A 244 14.14 -9.59 -17.76
C ALA A 244 13.30 -8.58 -16.94
N ALA A 245 12.93 -7.46 -17.60
CA ALA A 245 12.30 -6.32 -16.96
C ALA A 245 11.15 -6.72 -16.02
N HIS A 246 11.25 -6.21 -14.79
CA HIS A 246 10.30 -6.40 -13.71
C HIS A 246 9.40 -5.17 -13.53
N ASP A 247 10.01 -4.00 -13.73
CA ASP A 247 9.38 -2.69 -13.70
C ASP A 247 10.07 -1.78 -14.71
N THR A 248 9.29 -0.92 -15.35
CA THR A 248 9.77 0.11 -16.27
C THR A 248 9.22 1.49 -15.89
N SER A 249 10.04 2.53 -16.00
CA SER A 249 9.57 3.93 -15.96
C SER A 249 10.02 4.72 -17.19
N PHE A 250 9.41 5.88 -17.41
CA PHE A 250 9.69 6.73 -18.56
C PHE A 250 10.16 8.13 -18.17
N SER A 251 11.12 8.66 -18.93
CA SER A 251 11.46 10.09 -18.89
C SER A 251 10.22 10.96 -19.15
N ALA A 252 10.26 12.21 -18.67
CA ALA A 252 9.14 13.16 -18.75
C ALA A 252 8.61 13.42 -20.18
N ASP A 253 9.43 13.19 -21.20
CA ASP A 253 9.12 13.32 -22.63
C ASP A 253 8.75 11.98 -23.31
N GLY A 254 8.74 10.88 -22.56
CA GLY A 254 8.48 9.52 -23.05
C GLY A 254 9.60 8.89 -23.88
N ASN A 255 10.68 9.63 -24.18
CA ASN A 255 11.70 9.20 -25.14
C ASN A 255 12.66 8.13 -24.60
N THR A 256 12.83 8.06 -23.28
CA THR A 256 13.72 7.11 -22.60
C THR A 256 12.90 6.22 -21.65
N MET A 257 13.13 4.91 -21.73
CA MET A 257 12.66 3.92 -20.78
C MET A 257 13.81 3.53 -19.83
N TYR A 258 13.51 3.42 -18.55
CA TYR A 258 14.40 2.87 -17.52
C TYR A 258 13.82 1.52 -17.11
N ALA A 259 14.56 0.43 -17.31
CA ALA A 259 14.07 -0.93 -17.01
C ALA A 259 14.92 -1.58 -15.92
N ALA A 260 14.29 -1.93 -14.80
CA ALA A 260 14.90 -2.70 -13.73
C ALA A 260 14.78 -4.20 -14.05
N SER A 261 15.90 -4.94 -14.04
CA SER A 261 15.93 -6.37 -14.33
C SER A 261 16.60 -7.16 -13.21
N PRO A 262 15.83 -7.96 -12.45
CA PRO A 262 16.34 -8.91 -11.48
C PRO A 262 17.41 -9.82 -12.09
N GLY A 263 18.51 -10.01 -11.35
CA GLY A 263 19.62 -10.86 -11.77
C GLY A 263 20.55 -10.29 -12.85
N THR A 264 20.28 -9.13 -13.48
CA THR A 264 21.21 -8.52 -14.45
C THR A 264 21.64 -7.10 -14.11
N GLY A 265 20.71 -6.17 -13.89
CA GLY A 265 21.01 -4.73 -13.79
C GLY A 265 19.90 -3.82 -14.28
N THR A 266 20.21 -2.54 -14.40
CA THR A 266 19.27 -1.49 -14.83
C THR A 266 19.65 -0.99 -16.22
N TYR A 267 18.69 -1.00 -17.15
CA TYR A 267 18.86 -0.60 -18.54
C TYR A 267 18.32 0.80 -18.78
N VAL A 268 19.03 1.60 -19.58
CA VAL A 268 18.55 2.88 -20.10
C VAL A 268 18.34 2.71 -21.59
N VAL A 269 17.11 2.91 -22.06
CA VAL A 269 16.66 2.47 -23.40
C VAL A 269 15.97 3.60 -24.15
N ASP A 270 16.38 3.83 -25.38
CA ASP A 270 15.73 4.78 -26.28
C ASP A 270 14.50 4.12 -26.93
N VAL A 271 13.33 4.72 -26.67
CA VAL A 271 12.01 4.27 -27.12
C VAL A 271 11.24 5.36 -27.90
N SER A 272 11.90 6.48 -28.22
CA SER A 272 11.28 7.71 -28.79
C SER A 272 10.56 7.56 -30.14
N ASP A 273 10.65 6.40 -30.80
CA ASP A 273 9.89 6.08 -32.02
C ASP A 273 9.51 4.58 -32.05
N ILE A 274 9.02 4.06 -30.92
CA ILE A 274 8.73 2.63 -30.72
C ILE A 274 7.78 2.02 -31.76
N PHE A 275 6.94 2.84 -32.41
CA PHE A 275 6.01 2.38 -33.44
C PHE A 275 6.70 2.08 -34.77
N ASN A 276 7.79 2.78 -35.13
CA ASN A 276 8.41 2.68 -36.44
C ASN A 276 9.84 2.09 -36.43
N ARG A 277 10.53 2.06 -35.28
CA ARG A 277 11.86 1.46 -35.14
C ARG A 277 12.02 0.62 -33.87
N ASP A 278 13.04 -0.25 -33.88
CA ASP A 278 13.40 -1.05 -32.71
C ASP A 278 13.98 -0.15 -31.61
N ALA A 279 13.62 -0.45 -30.36
CA ALA A 279 14.19 0.20 -29.20
C ALA A 279 15.67 -0.17 -29.06
N THR A 280 16.50 0.77 -28.62
CA THR A 280 17.96 0.60 -28.55
C THR A 280 18.49 0.96 -27.18
N GLN A 281 19.35 0.11 -26.62
CA GLN A 281 20.00 0.39 -25.34
C GLN A 281 20.93 1.62 -25.48
N ILE A 282 20.69 2.65 -24.67
CA ILE A 282 21.55 3.83 -24.52
C ILE A 282 22.73 3.47 -23.60
N SER A 283 22.44 2.86 -22.45
CA SER A 283 23.44 2.37 -21.50
C SER A 283 22.87 1.26 -20.60
N PHE A 284 23.74 0.63 -19.82
CA PHE A 284 23.39 -0.44 -18.89
C PHE A 284 24.27 -0.33 -17.65
N ILE A 285 23.64 -0.42 -16.48
CA ILE A 285 24.29 -0.42 -15.17
C ILE A 285 24.17 -1.85 -14.63
N PRO A 286 25.27 -2.64 -14.59
CA PRO A 286 25.20 -4.01 -14.09
C PRO A 286 24.93 -4.04 -12.59
N ASN A 287 24.26 -5.10 -12.12
CA ASN A 287 24.04 -5.36 -10.70
C ASN A 287 25.34 -5.33 -9.88
N ASN A 288 26.42 -5.90 -10.43
CA ASN A 288 27.74 -5.92 -9.81
C ASN A 288 28.61 -4.77 -10.35
N THR A 289 28.66 -3.66 -9.62
CA THR A 289 29.55 -2.51 -9.94
C THR A 289 30.83 -2.47 -9.10
N GLU A 290 30.84 -3.16 -7.97
CA GLU A 290 31.95 -3.22 -7.02
C GLU A 290 32.49 -4.67 -6.85
N PRO A 291 33.74 -4.87 -6.40
CA PRO A 291 34.27 -6.20 -6.10
C PRO A 291 33.46 -6.92 -5.01
N GLY A 292 33.33 -8.25 -5.12
CA GLY A 292 32.68 -9.10 -4.12
C GLY A 292 31.29 -9.64 -4.48
N GLU A 293 30.80 -9.36 -5.69
CA GLU A 293 29.49 -9.85 -6.19
C GLU A 293 28.36 -9.59 -5.19
N SER A 294 27.38 -10.50 -5.05
CA SER A 294 26.23 -10.36 -4.15
C SER A 294 26.58 -10.39 -2.65
N ALA A 295 27.84 -10.64 -2.27
CA ALA A 295 28.28 -10.48 -0.89
C ALA A 295 28.56 -9.01 -0.52
N ASN A 296 28.94 -8.18 -1.49
CA ASN A 296 29.11 -6.75 -1.28
C ASN A 296 27.74 -6.05 -1.29
N PRO A 297 27.30 -5.40 -0.20
CA PRO A 297 25.99 -4.75 -0.14
C PRO A 297 25.83 -3.60 -1.15
N LYS A 298 26.92 -3.04 -1.69
CA LYS A 298 26.86 -2.01 -2.74
C LYS A 298 26.51 -2.55 -4.14
N ASN A 299 26.52 -3.87 -4.32
CA ASN A 299 26.04 -4.54 -5.51
C ASN A 299 24.57 -4.93 -5.34
N VAL A 300 23.79 -4.72 -6.39
CA VAL A 300 22.37 -5.06 -6.41
C VAL A 300 22.20 -6.57 -6.58
N THR A 301 21.35 -7.18 -5.76
CA THR A 301 20.95 -8.59 -5.93
C THR A 301 19.69 -8.69 -6.80
N THR A 302 18.69 -7.87 -6.50
CA THR A 302 17.38 -7.84 -7.17
C THR A 302 17.08 -6.41 -7.59
N SER A 303 17.47 -6.02 -8.82
CA SER A 303 17.07 -4.73 -9.39
C SER A 303 15.56 -4.79 -9.65
N HIS A 304 14.79 -4.14 -8.77
CA HIS A 304 13.34 -4.32 -8.69
C HIS A 304 12.59 -3.23 -9.45
N GLN A 305 12.79 -1.96 -9.07
CA GLN A 305 12.23 -0.80 -9.76
C GLN A 305 13.33 0.22 -10.08
N ALA A 306 13.19 0.96 -11.18
CA ALA A 306 14.05 2.07 -11.56
C ALA A 306 13.20 3.30 -11.94
N ASP A 307 13.51 4.47 -11.40
CA ASP A 307 12.81 5.71 -11.71
C ASP A 307 13.72 6.95 -11.63
N VAL A 308 13.43 7.96 -12.44
CA VAL A 308 14.31 9.14 -12.61
C VAL A 308 13.75 10.36 -11.90
N SER A 309 14.63 11.19 -11.34
CA SER A 309 14.28 12.48 -10.74
C SER A 309 13.44 13.34 -11.68
N SER A 310 12.63 14.24 -11.12
CA SER A 310 11.71 15.10 -11.90
C SER A 310 12.40 15.99 -12.94
N ASP A 311 13.71 16.20 -12.82
CA ASP A 311 14.55 16.96 -13.77
C ASP A 311 15.33 16.07 -14.76
N GLY A 312 15.14 14.74 -14.71
CA GLY A 312 15.79 13.74 -15.57
C GLY A 312 17.26 13.46 -15.25
N ARG A 313 17.82 13.99 -14.15
CA ARG A 313 19.27 14.00 -13.90
C ARG A 313 19.80 12.85 -13.04
N ILE A 314 18.97 12.28 -12.16
CA ILE A 314 19.36 11.21 -11.24
C ILE A 314 18.43 10.02 -11.46
N LEU A 315 19.00 8.90 -11.91
CA LEU A 315 18.33 7.61 -11.88
C LEU A 315 18.48 7.01 -10.48
N ALA A 316 17.36 6.68 -9.85
CA ALA A 316 17.29 5.87 -8.64
C ALA A 316 16.79 4.47 -9.00
N PHE A 317 17.29 3.43 -8.35
CA PHE A 317 16.72 2.09 -8.45
C PHE A 317 16.85 1.30 -7.16
N THR A 318 15.88 0.43 -6.91
CA THR A 318 15.80 -0.39 -5.69
C THR A 318 16.54 -1.72 -5.85
N ASP A 319 17.26 -2.10 -4.79
CA ASP A 319 17.71 -3.48 -4.57
C ASP A 319 16.75 -4.14 -3.57
N GLU A 320 15.88 -5.02 -4.05
CA GLU A 320 14.99 -5.83 -3.22
C GLU A 320 15.76 -7.04 -2.64
N ARG A 321 16.83 -6.74 -1.92
CA ARG A 321 17.85 -7.69 -1.51
C ARG A 321 17.31 -8.71 -0.51
N GLY A 322 16.88 -9.86 -0.99
CA GLY A 322 16.28 -10.90 -0.17
C GLY A 322 15.01 -11.52 -0.76
N GLY A 323 14.45 -10.98 -1.84
CA GLY A 323 13.26 -11.55 -2.47
C GLY A 323 11.99 -11.24 -1.69
N GLY A 324 11.77 -9.94 -1.45
CA GLY A 324 10.64 -9.38 -0.71
C GLY A 324 10.51 -9.98 0.69
N LEU A 325 9.41 -10.72 0.90
CA LEU A 325 9.10 -11.41 2.16
C LEU A 325 9.96 -12.66 2.43
N SER A 326 10.77 -13.12 1.47
CA SER A 326 11.54 -14.36 1.59
C SER A 326 12.75 -14.25 2.54
N ASN A 327 13.15 -13.03 2.92
CA ASN A 327 14.26 -12.80 3.83
C ASN A 327 13.79 -12.12 5.11
N THR A 328 13.97 -12.84 6.20
CA THR A 328 13.40 -12.54 7.50
C THR A 328 14.45 -12.23 8.57
N SER A 329 15.72 -12.31 8.20
CA SER A 329 16.88 -11.95 9.02
C SER A 329 17.24 -10.46 8.88
N CYS A 330 16.28 -9.58 8.57
CA CYS A 330 16.58 -8.15 8.51
C CYS A 330 17.02 -7.64 9.88
N ASN A 331 18.28 -7.15 9.94
CA ASN A 331 18.84 -6.49 11.12
C ASN A 331 18.79 -7.34 12.41
N THR A 332 18.68 -8.67 12.29
CA THR A 332 18.76 -9.59 13.44
C THR A 332 20.20 -9.75 13.95
N ASP A 333 21.17 -9.50 13.08
CA ASP A 333 22.61 -9.52 13.34
C ASP A 333 23.35 -8.63 12.31
N PRO A 334 24.67 -8.37 12.47
CA PRO A 334 25.44 -7.51 11.57
C PRO A 334 25.59 -7.99 10.12
N GLU A 335 25.37 -9.28 9.85
CA GLU A 335 25.36 -9.86 8.50
C GLU A 335 23.94 -9.87 7.89
N GLY A 336 22.96 -9.33 8.64
CA GLY A 336 21.58 -9.15 8.22
C GLY A 336 21.49 -8.45 6.86
N ILE A 337 20.74 -9.07 5.96
CA ILE A 337 20.58 -8.61 4.59
C ILE A 337 19.54 -7.48 4.59
N ILE A 338 19.89 -6.39 3.90
CA ILE A 338 19.05 -5.20 3.75
C ILE A 338 19.09 -4.77 2.28
N GLY A 339 17.94 -4.37 1.74
CA GLY A 339 17.84 -3.70 0.45
C GLY A 339 18.28 -2.23 0.51
N GLY A 340 18.45 -1.61 -0.66
CA GLY A 340 18.90 -0.22 -0.74
C GLY A 340 18.37 0.52 -1.96
N LEU A 341 18.64 1.82 -2.01
CA LEU A 341 18.40 2.68 -3.16
C LEU A 341 19.74 3.12 -3.75
N HIS A 342 19.94 2.86 -5.03
CA HIS A 342 21.18 3.13 -5.75
C HIS A 342 20.98 4.32 -6.68
N PHE A 343 21.86 5.32 -6.58
CA PHE A 343 21.71 6.60 -7.26
C PHE A 343 22.81 6.81 -8.29
N TRP A 344 22.40 7.16 -9.52
CA TRP A 344 23.29 7.36 -10.67
C TRP A 344 22.94 8.64 -11.41
N ALA A 345 23.92 9.52 -11.60
CA ALA A 345 23.77 10.72 -12.40
C ALA A 345 23.71 10.37 -13.89
N LEU A 346 22.64 10.79 -14.56
CA LEU A 346 22.44 10.79 -16.01
C LEU A 346 22.85 12.13 -16.66
N ALA A 347 23.20 13.13 -15.85
CA ALA A 347 23.68 14.44 -16.30
C ALA A 347 24.60 15.07 -15.25
N SER A 348 25.53 15.94 -15.64
CA SER A 348 26.43 16.65 -14.70
C SER A 348 25.65 17.50 -13.67
N ILE A 349 25.86 17.30 -12.37
CA ILE A 349 25.08 17.94 -11.29
C ILE A 349 25.92 19.04 -10.63
N ALA A 350 25.35 20.24 -10.53
CA ALA A 350 26.02 21.38 -9.90
C ALA A 350 26.39 21.07 -8.44
N GLY A 351 27.62 21.39 -8.05
CA GLY A 351 28.18 21.06 -6.73
C GLY A 351 28.73 19.63 -6.59
N GLN A 352 28.33 18.68 -7.45
CA GLN A 352 28.72 17.28 -7.35
C GLN A 352 29.80 16.91 -8.38
N SER A 353 31.06 17.22 -8.06
CA SER A 353 32.21 17.06 -8.96
C SER A 353 32.40 15.64 -9.51
N GLN A 354 32.02 14.61 -8.73
CA GLN A 354 32.04 13.20 -9.13
C GLN A 354 31.12 12.86 -10.33
N THR A 355 30.13 13.71 -10.61
CA THR A 355 29.27 13.54 -11.79
C THR A 355 29.95 13.97 -13.09
N GLY A 356 30.97 14.84 -13.03
CA GLY A 356 31.83 15.20 -14.17
C GLY A 356 31.09 15.46 -15.47
N ASP A 357 31.28 14.56 -16.44
CA ASP A 357 30.71 14.53 -17.79
C ASP A 357 29.54 13.53 -17.94
N ALA A 358 28.82 13.21 -16.85
CA ALA A 358 27.71 12.26 -16.85
C ALA A 358 26.70 12.56 -17.97
N THR A 359 26.26 11.50 -18.64
CA THR A 359 25.18 11.50 -19.63
C THR A 359 24.35 10.22 -19.48
N ALA A 360 23.17 10.14 -20.09
CA ALA A 360 22.40 8.90 -20.14
C ALA A 360 23.17 7.73 -20.81
N ALA A 361 24.13 8.02 -21.71
CA ALA A 361 25.01 7.04 -22.34
C ALA A 361 26.23 6.66 -21.48
N THR A 362 26.60 7.52 -20.53
CA THR A 362 27.71 7.31 -19.58
C THR A 362 27.31 7.71 -18.16
N PRO A 363 26.40 6.95 -17.50
CA PRO A 363 25.97 7.25 -16.14
C PRO A 363 27.14 7.22 -15.15
N ARG A 364 27.06 8.02 -14.09
CA ARG A 364 28.07 8.06 -13.01
C ARG A 364 27.42 7.75 -11.67
N ARG A 365 27.97 6.79 -10.91
CA ARG A 365 27.51 6.46 -9.56
C ARG A 365 27.61 7.70 -8.66
N LEU A 366 26.52 8.04 -7.98
CA LEU A 366 26.50 9.00 -6.88
C LEU A 366 26.74 8.27 -5.55
N GLY A 367 25.98 7.19 -5.34
CA GLY A 367 26.20 6.24 -4.26
C GLY A 367 24.97 5.38 -4.00
N THR A 368 24.83 4.91 -2.77
CA THR A 368 23.76 4.01 -2.32
C THR A 368 23.33 4.36 -0.91
N TRP A 369 22.02 4.49 -0.71
CA TRP A 369 21.35 4.56 0.58
C TRP A 369 20.88 3.18 1.03
N PHE A 370 21.01 2.89 2.32
CA PHE A 370 20.37 1.75 2.97
C PHE A 370 19.49 2.23 4.10
N TYR A 371 18.40 1.48 4.31
CA TYR A 371 17.54 1.55 5.48
C TYR A 371 18.36 1.70 6.78
N PRO A 372 18.33 2.86 7.46
CA PRO A 372 18.85 2.93 8.82
C PRO A 372 17.94 2.07 9.71
N ASN A 373 18.52 1.40 10.70
CA ASN A 373 17.77 0.47 11.55
C ASN A 373 17.33 1.14 12.87
N PRO A 374 16.16 1.81 12.92
CA PRO A 374 15.65 2.36 14.17
C PRO A 374 15.28 1.23 15.14
N GLY A 375 15.25 1.56 16.42
CA GLY A 375 14.61 0.70 17.40
C GLY A 375 13.12 0.56 17.07
N LEU A 376 12.69 -0.67 16.75
CA LEU A 376 11.27 -0.99 16.58
C LEU A 376 10.69 -1.50 17.90
N ALA A 377 9.55 -0.96 18.31
CA ALA A 377 8.72 -1.57 19.34
C ALA A 377 8.19 -2.93 18.86
N VAL A 378 7.76 -3.75 19.83
CA VAL A 378 7.11 -5.06 19.59
C VAL A 378 5.89 -4.88 18.68
N ASP A 379 5.73 -5.77 17.70
CA ASP A 379 4.53 -5.76 16.87
C ASP A 379 3.36 -6.40 17.62
N ALA A 380 2.39 -5.59 18.03
CA ALA A 380 1.18 -6.08 18.68
C ALA A 380 0.34 -7.00 17.76
N LEU A 381 0.60 -7.00 16.44
CA LEU A 381 -0.07 -7.80 15.44
C LEU A 381 0.71 -9.06 15.04
N GLU A 382 1.91 -9.32 15.58
CA GLU A 382 2.70 -10.54 15.31
C GLU A 382 1.86 -11.84 15.39
N PRO A 383 1.00 -12.07 16.41
CA PRO A 383 0.19 -13.29 16.47
C PRO A 383 -0.91 -13.36 15.40
N ALA A 384 -1.38 -12.22 14.90
CA ALA A 384 -2.38 -12.15 13.83
C ALA A 384 -1.74 -12.29 12.45
N LEU A 385 -0.57 -11.67 12.24
CA LEU A 385 0.24 -11.87 11.05
C LEU A 385 0.67 -13.34 10.90
N ALA A 386 0.94 -14.02 12.03
CA ALA A 386 1.25 -15.45 12.03
C ALA A 386 0.13 -16.33 11.46
N THR A 387 -1.15 -15.96 11.62
CA THR A 387 -2.26 -16.75 11.07
C THR A 387 -2.40 -16.62 9.56
N ILE A 388 -1.83 -15.56 8.96
CA ILE A 388 -1.74 -15.33 7.51
C ILE A 388 -0.33 -15.57 6.95
N GLY A 389 0.55 -16.24 7.71
CA GLY A 389 1.88 -16.65 7.25
C GLY A 389 2.94 -15.55 7.16
N ARG A 390 2.74 -14.39 7.81
CA ARG A 390 3.63 -13.21 7.74
C ARG A 390 4.34 -12.94 9.07
N THR A 391 5.00 -13.95 9.62
CA THR A 391 5.55 -13.92 10.98
C THR A 391 6.77 -13.02 11.19
N GLU A 392 7.48 -12.61 10.14
CA GLU A 392 8.86 -12.12 10.28
C GLU A 392 9.18 -10.93 9.37
N ARG A 393 10.17 -10.13 9.78
CA ARG A 393 10.52 -8.81 9.22
C ARG A 393 11.44 -8.93 8.01
N SER A 394 10.96 -8.50 6.84
CA SER A 394 11.82 -7.98 5.77
C SER A 394 12.17 -6.50 6.01
N CYS A 395 13.16 -5.98 5.28
CA CYS A 395 13.44 -4.54 5.15
C CYS A 395 13.99 -4.22 3.75
N THR A 396 13.38 -4.82 2.74
CA THR A 396 13.76 -4.59 1.34
C THR A 396 12.95 -3.44 0.77
N VAL A 397 13.63 -2.52 0.08
CA VAL A 397 12.95 -1.45 -0.65
C VAL A 397 12.20 -2.08 -1.82
N HIS A 398 10.93 -1.74 -2.00
CA HIS A 398 10.07 -2.33 -3.02
C HIS A 398 9.66 -1.27 -4.07
N VAL A 399 8.44 -0.72 -3.98
CA VAL A 399 7.93 0.30 -4.90
C VAL A 399 8.00 1.71 -4.30
N PHE A 400 8.47 2.65 -5.12
CA PHE A 400 8.61 4.08 -4.85
C PHE A 400 8.16 4.89 -6.07
N ARG A 401 8.24 6.22 -5.98
CA ARG A 401 8.21 7.10 -7.16
C ARG A 401 9.07 8.34 -6.97
N ASN A 402 9.75 8.76 -8.02
CA ASN A 402 10.70 9.87 -8.01
C ASN A 402 10.10 11.16 -8.61
N GLY A 403 9.12 11.73 -7.91
CA GLY A 403 8.37 12.90 -8.36
C GLY A 403 7.31 12.59 -9.43
N GLY A 404 6.83 13.61 -10.14
CA GLY A 404 5.93 13.45 -11.28
C GLY A 404 4.44 13.60 -11.02
N ASN A 405 3.65 13.30 -12.05
CA ASN A 405 2.22 13.61 -12.16
C ASN A 405 1.28 12.70 -11.35
N GLY A 406 1.84 11.91 -10.43
CA GLY A 406 1.08 10.95 -9.63
C GLY A 406 0.47 9.78 -10.39
N SER A 407 0.70 9.61 -11.70
CA SER A 407 -0.05 8.63 -12.51
C SER A 407 0.78 7.77 -13.47
N VAL A 408 1.86 8.30 -14.07
CA VAL A 408 2.71 7.58 -15.05
C VAL A 408 4.20 7.98 -15.11
N SER A 409 4.59 9.22 -14.78
CA SER A 409 5.95 9.71 -15.07
C SER A 409 6.29 11.01 -14.32
N PRO A 410 7.58 11.35 -14.15
CA PRO A 410 8.08 12.70 -13.83
C PRO A 410 7.56 13.84 -14.74
N GLY A 411 6.93 13.54 -15.88
CA GLY A 411 6.35 14.51 -16.80
C GLY A 411 5.09 15.25 -16.28
N PRO A 412 4.55 16.20 -17.07
CA PRO A 412 3.31 16.89 -16.74
C PRO A 412 2.12 15.92 -16.68
N ILE A 413 1.08 16.27 -15.92
CA ILE A 413 -0.17 15.52 -15.94
C ILE A 413 -0.92 15.77 -17.25
N ALA A 414 -1.75 14.80 -17.67
CA ALA A 414 -2.61 14.95 -18.82
C ALA A 414 -3.53 16.20 -18.69
N SER A 415 -3.82 16.85 -19.81
CA SER A 415 -4.57 18.11 -19.82
C SER A 415 -5.98 17.95 -19.24
N GLY A 416 -6.36 18.84 -18.32
CA GLY A 416 -7.64 18.80 -17.60
C GLY A 416 -7.60 18.12 -16.23
N PHE A 417 -6.44 17.56 -15.83
CA PHE A 417 -6.23 16.96 -14.51
C PHE A 417 -5.19 17.76 -13.71
N ASP A 418 -5.12 17.50 -12.41
CA ASP A 418 -4.12 18.00 -11.45
C ASP A 418 -3.63 16.85 -10.57
N GLY A 419 -2.46 17.05 -9.96
CA GLY A 419 -1.71 16.01 -9.29
C GLY A 419 -0.25 16.05 -9.69
N VAL A 420 0.58 16.62 -8.83
CA VAL A 420 2.03 16.50 -8.94
C VAL A 420 2.56 16.29 -7.52
N SER A 421 3.57 15.44 -7.39
CA SER A 421 4.36 15.34 -6.17
C SER A 421 4.84 16.74 -5.74
N ARG A 422 4.71 17.07 -4.45
CA ARG A 422 5.20 18.32 -3.86
C ARG A 422 6.61 18.19 -3.29
N LEU A 423 7.20 17.00 -3.33
CA LEU A 423 8.59 16.79 -2.96
C LEU A 423 9.53 17.55 -3.90
N PRO A 424 10.66 18.08 -3.40
CA PRO A 424 11.79 18.46 -4.23
C PRO A 424 12.20 17.32 -5.16
N GLY A 425 12.68 17.62 -6.37
CA GLY A 425 13.12 16.61 -7.35
C GLY A 425 14.32 15.74 -6.91
N THR A 426 14.86 15.99 -5.73
CA THR A 426 15.90 15.17 -5.06
C THR A 426 15.38 14.48 -3.79
N GLN A 427 14.06 14.40 -3.60
CA GLN A 427 13.42 13.71 -2.49
C GLN A 427 12.39 12.72 -3.02
N LEU A 428 12.29 11.56 -2.36
CA LEU A 428 11.33 10.51 -2.69
C LEU A 428 10.79 9.84 -1.43
N VAL A 429 9.66 9.16 -1.59
CA VAL A 429 9.16 8.21 -0.59
C VAL A 429 9.13 6.81 -1.16
N ALA A 430 9.44 5.81 -0.34
CA ALA A 430 9.58 4.41 -0.76
C ALA A 430 8.95 3.44 0.25
N ALA A 431 8.22 2.44 -0.26
CA ALA A 431 7.71 1.35 0.55
C ALA A 431 8.77 0.28 0.79
N HIS A 432 8.68 -0.36 1.94
CA HIS A 432 9.53 -1.47 2.34
C HIS A 432 8.68 -2.58 2.95
N TYR A 433 8.86 -3.81 2.44
CA TYR A 433 8.34 -5.01 3.09
C TYR A 433 8.84 -5.10 4.53
N GLY A 434 7.97 -5.54 5.45
CA GLY A 434 8.21 -5.64 6.90
C GLY A 434 8.58 -4.35 7.64
N ALA A 435 8.66 -3.21 6.94
CA ALA A 435 9.37 -2.03 7.43
C ALA A 435 8.76 -0.67 7.01
N GLY A 436 7.53 -0.65 6.48
CA GLY A 436 6.72 0.55 6.33
C GLY A 436 7.21 1.51 5.24
N ILE A 437 7.11 2.82 5.52
CA ILE A 437 7.39 3.90 4.56
C ILE A 437 8.55 4.79 5.01
N TRP A 438 9.34 5.25 4.05
CA TRP A 438 10.58 5.99 4.25
C TRP A 438 10.62 7.23 3.34
N HIS A 439 11.08 8.37 3.87
CA HIS A 439 11.27 9.62 3.16
C HIS A 439 12.75 9.97 3.11
N ILE A 440 13.31 10.14 1.90
CA ILE A 440 14.74 10.13 1.64
C ILE A 440 15.11 11.32 0.75
N ASP A 441 16.13 12.09 1.13
CA ASP A 441 16.76 13.12 0.31
C ASP A 441 18.07 12.60 -0.29
N PHE A 442 18.15 12.58 -1.61
CA PHE A 442 19.31 12.09 -2.37
C PHE A 442 20.06 13.22 -3.11
N SER A 443 19.96 14.46 -2.63
CA SER A 443 20.70 15.61 -3.17
C SER A 443 22.22 15.58 -2.86
N SER A 444 22.62 14.86 -1.81
CA SER A 444 24.00 14.85 -1.30
C SER A 444 24.39 13.51 -0.64
N ALA A 445 25.66 13.43 -0.24
CA ALA A 445 26.14 12.41 0.67
C ALA A 445 25.52 12.57 2.09
N PRO A 446 25.56 11.53 2.94
CA PRO A 446 25.04 11.59 4.30
C PRO A 446 25.69 12.71 5.12
N THR A 447 24.89 13.37 5.94
CA THR A 447 25.32 14.38 6.91
C THR A 447 24.90 13.94 8.31
N GLY A 448 25.72 14.21 9.33
CA GLY A 448 25.32 13.99 10.72
C GLY A 448 24.52 15.15 11.32
N GLU A 449 24.03 16.08 10.50
CA GLU A 449 23.46 17.37 10.93
C GLU A 449 21.94 17.33 11.13
N ASP A 450 21.24 16.36 10.53
CA ASP A 450 19.78 16.15 10.65
C ASP A 450 19.37 15.34 11.90
N GLY A 451 20.34 14.76 12.61
CA GLY A 451 20.14 13.94 13.79
C GLY A 451 19.69 12.51 13.51
N VAL A 452 19.77 12.01 12.27
CA VAL A 452 19.59 10.59 11.95
C VAL A 452 20.94 9.90 11.83
N ALA A 453 21.06 8.73 12.45
CA ALA A 453 22.20 7.84 12.26
C ALA A 453 21.90 6.91 11.08
N GLU A 454 22.39 7.26 9.90
CA GLU A 454 22.34 6.39 8.72
C GLU A 454 23.01 5.04 8.97
N ASP A 455 22.63 4.00 8.22
CA ASP A 455 23.35 2.73 8.22
C ASP A 455 24.84 2.97 7.85
N PRO A 456 25.83 2.37 8.55
CA PRO A 456 27.24 2.57 8.26
C PRO A 456 27.70 2.22 6.83
N ARG A 457 26.87 1.48 6.07
CA ARG A 457 27.09 1.19 4.65
C ARG A 457 26.64 2.34 3.75
N THR A 458 25.73 3.23 4.16
CA THR A 458 25.22 4.35 3.34
C THR A 458 26.37 5.29 2.94
N ASP A 459 26.49 5.58 1.64
CA ASP A 459 27.45 6.56 1.09
C ASP A 459 26.78 7.67 0.25
N TRP A 460 25.47 7.61 0.07
CA TRP A 460 24.66 8.66 -0.54
C TRP A 460 23.26 8.69 0.06
N GLY A 461 22.65 9.88 0.14
CA GLY A 461 21.32 10.10 0.67
C GLY A 461 21.24 10.30 2.18
N ASN A 462 20.19 10.98 2.63
CA ASN A 462 19.85 11.27 4.03
C ASN A 462 18.38 10.88 4.28
N THR A 463 18.10 10.30 5.44
CA THR A 463 16.77 9.87 5.85
C THR A 463 16.05 11.03 6.54
N LEU A 464 15.06 11.61 5.88
CA LEU A 464 14.29 12.72 6.43
C LEU A 464 13.18 12.28 7.40
N GLY A 465 12.69 11.04 7.26
CA GLY A 465 11.66 10.49 8.13
C GLY A 465 11.22 9.09 7.73
N TRP A 466 10.45 8.44 8.60
CA TRP A 466 9.86 7.12 8.38
C TRP A 466 8.59 6.93 9.19
N ASN A 467 7.78 5.93 8.84
CA ASN A 467 6.73 5.42 9.70
C ASN A 467 6.58 3.90 9.50
N VAL A 468 6.71 3.13 10.58
CA VAL A 468 6.56 1.67 10.60
C VAL A 468 5.35 1.31 11.45
N MET A 469 4.18 1.23 10.85
CA MET A 469 2.99 0.79 11.58
C MET A 469 3.06 -0.70 11.97
N PRO A 470 2.38 -1.13 13.04
CA PRO A 470 2.21 -2.54 13.35
C PRO A 470 1.57 -3.28 12.17
N GLY A 471 2.13 -4.44 11.82
CA GLY A 471 1.78 -5.22 10.64
C GLY A 471 2.01 -4.53 9.30
N ALA A 472 2.95 -3.59 9.20
CA ALA A 472 3.33 -2.99 7.92
C ALA A 472 4.00 -4.01 6.99
N GLU A 473 3.34 -4.31 5.88
CA GLU A 473 3.84 -5.10 4.77
C GLU A 473 3.61 -4.32 3.47
N THR A 474 4.33 -3.19 3.39
CA THR A 474 3.99 -2.12 2.48
C THR A 474 4.53 -2.41 1.08
N TRP A 475 3.62 -2.46 0.11
CA TRP A 475 3.92 -2.77 -1.29
C TRP A 475 4.40 -1.51 -2.02
N SER A 476 3.60 -0.45 -2.01
CA SER A 476 3.91 0.82 -2.66
C SER A 476 3.75 1.97 -1.69
N ALA A 477 4.56 3.01 -1.85
CA ALA A 477 4.38 4.28 -1.15
C ALA A 477 4.77 5.42 -2.07
N LYS A 478 3.87 6.37 -2.26
CA LYS A 478 4.03 7.50 -3.18
C LYS A 478 3.48 8.77 -2.54
N GLU A 479 4.12 9.90 -2.79
CA GLU A 479 3.69 11.20 -2.27
C GLU A 479 2.77 11.90 -3.29
N TYR A 480 1.69 12.48 -2.77
CA TYR A 480 0.74 13.26 -3.55
C TYR A 480 0.22 14.44 -2.72
N LYS A 481 0.44 15.67 -3.24
CA LYS A 481 -0.05 16.93 -2.68
C LYS A 481 0.24 17.17 -1.18
N GLY A 482 1.35 16.65 -0.66
CA GLY A 482 1.83 16.84 0.72
C GLY A 482 1.47 15.71 1.68
N TYR A 483 0.95 14.60 1.15
CA TYR A 483 0.59 13.39 1.90
C TYR A 483 1.22 12.17 1.24
N ILE A 484 1.51 11.15 2.04
CA ILE A 484 2.04 9.87 1.53
C ILE A 484 0.89 8.87 1.58
N TYR A 485 0.67 8.18 0.47
CA TYR A 485 -0.32 7.13 0.38
C TYR A 485 0.40 5.82 0.06
N ALA A 486 -0.03 4.75 0.71
CA ALA A 486 0.65 3.47 0.62
C ALA A 486 -0.34 2.31 0.46
N GLY A 487 -0.11 1.47 -0.55
CA GLY A 487 -0.74 0.16 -0.64
C GLY A 487 0.04 -0.82 0.22
N ASP A 488 -0.65 -1.51 1.11
CA ASP A 488 -0.07 -2.43 2.08
C ASP A 488 -0.78 -3.78 2.06
N MET A 489 0.00 -4.85 1.99
CA MET A 489 -0.54 -6.18 1.81
C MET A 489 -1.31 -6.70 3.02
N ALA A 490 -1.01 -6.20 4.22
CA ALA A 490 -1.63 -6.59 5.47
C ALA A 490 -2.66 -5.54 5.92
N ARG A 491 -2.36 -4.26 5.69
CA ARG A 491 -3.11 -3.12 6.23
C ARG A 491 -4.12 -2.53 5.25
N GLY A 492 -4.01 -2.83 3.95
CA GLY A 492 -4.89 -2.32 2.89
C GLY A 492 -4.35 -1.04 2.27
N PHE A 493 -4.91 0.11 2.64
CA PHE A 493 -4.49 1.41 2.14
C PHE A 493 -4.27 2.37 3.31
N ASP A 494 -3.02 2.78 3.53
CA ASP A 494 -2.66 3.75 4.56
C ASP A 494 -2.40 5.13 3.96
N VAL A 495 -2.77 6.16 4.73
CA VAL A 495 -2.44 7.56 4.48
C VAL A 495 -1.59 8.08 5.63
N TYR A 496 -0.55 8.83 5.29
CA TYR A 496 0.35 9.49 6.23
C TYR A 496 0.51 10.96 5.85
N ARG A 497 0.92 11.78 6.82
CA ARG A 497 1.34 13.17 6.57
C ARG A 497 2.73 13.44 7.13
N PHE A 498 3.45 14.35 6.50
CA PHE A 498 4.68 14.90 7.06
C PHE A 498 4.40 15.67 8.36
N ALA A 499 5.39 15.68 9.25
CA ALA A 499 5.34 16.28 10.58
C ALA A 499 6.76 16.66 11.06
N GLY A 500 6.87 17.41 12.15
CA GLY A 500 8.07 17.43 12.98
C GLY A 500 7.76 16.65 14.25
N CYS A 501 8.26 15.42 14.36
CA CYS A 501 7.98 14.50 15.47
C CYS A 501 9.02 13.37 15.52
N ASP A 502 9.14 12.70 16.66
CA ASP A 502 10.02 11.55 16.86
C ASP A 502 9.29 10.41 17.62
N ASP A 503 9.68 9.17 17.34
CA ASP A 503 9.25 7.92 18.00
C ASP A 503 7.71 7.73 18.07
N LEU A 504 7.24 7.08 19.14
CA LEU A 504 5.82 6.77 19.40
C LEU A 504 4.95 8.03 19.60
N GLU A 505 5.56 9.22 19.63
CA GLU A 505 4.86 10.51 19.68
C GLU A 505 4.47 11.03 18.29
N CYS A 506 4.97 10.41 17.21
CA CYS A 506 4.48 10.56 15.83
C CYS A 506 3.10 9.91 15.60
N LEU A 507 2.16 10.18 16.49
CA LEU A 507 0.74 9.88 16.33
C LEU A 507 0.00 11.13 15.83
N THR A 508 -1.09 10.92 15.09
CA THR A 508 -2.09 11.98 14.90
C THR A 508 -2.82 12.24 16.21
N THR A 509 -2.34 13.22 16.98
CA THR A 509 -3.25 14.06 17.77
C THR A 509 -4.13 14.80 16.77
N ALA A 510 -5.28 14.23 16.46
CA ALA A 510 -6.27 14.89 15.62
C ALA A 510 -6.60 16.26 16.23
N ALA A 511 -6.58 17.31 15.40
CA ALA A 511 -6.78 18.68 15.86
C ALA A 511 -8.15 18.79 16.55
N ASN A 512 -8.18 19.36 17.76
CA ASN A 512 -9.38 19.32 18.58
C ASN A 512 -10.54 20.05 17.90
N THR A 513 -11.60 19.32 17.55
CA THR A 513 -12.78 19.94 16.93
C THR A 513 -13.68 20.57 17.99
N PRO A 514 -14.37 21.68 17.71
CA PRO A 514 -15.39 22.19 18.61
C PRO A 514 -16.56 21.20 18.73
N GLY A 515 -16.97 20.86 19.95
CA GLY A 515 -18.06 19.91 20.15
C GLY A 515 -18.10 19.33 21.56
N LYS A 516 -19.03 18.40 21.76
CA LYS A 516 -19.25 17.72 23.04
C LYS A 516 -19.72 16.29 22.82
N ALA A 517 -19.25 15.36 23.65
CA ALA A 517 -19.82 14.02 23.75
C ALA A 517 -20.04 13.67 25.22
N ASN A 518 -21.15 12.99 25.51
CA ASN A 518 -21.43 12.46 26.84
C ASN A 518 -21.92 11.02 26.71
N GLY A 519 -21.65 10.20 27.72
CA GLY A 519 -22.20 8.86 27.79
C GLY A 519 -22.38 8.41 29.23
N GLY A 520 -23.50 7.77 29.53
CA GLY A 520 -23.87 7.41 30.90
C GLY A 520 -25.19 6.65 30.96
N GLY A 521 -25.67 6.39 32.17
CA GLY A 521 -26.97 5.74 32.38
C GLY A 521 -28.14 6.65 32.00
N GLN A 522 -29.37 6.13 32.13
CA GLN A 522 -30.58 6.88 31.74
C GLN A 522 -30.93 7.98 32.76
N SER A 523 -30.28 7.99 33.93
CA SER A 523 -30.37 9.05 34.93
C SER A 523 -29.03 9.77 35.12
N SER A 524 -29.07 11.06 35.48
CA SER A 524 -27.86 11.86 35.74
C SER A 524 -26.98 11.22 36.84
N GLY A 525 -25.71 10.96 36.51
CA GLY A 525 -24.74 10.31 37.41
C GLY A 525 -24.80 8.78 37.46
N GLU A 526 -25.71 8.14 36.73
CA GLU A 526 -25.71 6.70 36.50
C GLU A 526 -24.66 6.34 35.43
N LEU A 527 -24.09 5.12 35.50
CA LEU A 527 -23.17 4.61 34.48
C LEU A 527 -23.95 3.83 33.41
N ALA A 528 -23.52 3.93 32.16
CA ALA A 528 -23.94 3.02 31.09
C ALA A 528 -23.41 1.61 31.37
N GLU A 529 -24.05 0.59 30.80
CA GLU A 529 -23.61 -0.82 30.81
C GLU A 529 -23.47 -1.27 29.36
N LEU A 530 -22.31 -1.79 28.94
CA LEU A 530 -22.11 -2.42 27.62
C LEU A 530 -21.84 -3.92 27.72
N SER A 531 -22.20 -4.64 26.66
CA SER A 531 -21.67 -5.98 26.42
C SER A 531 -20.35 -5.84 25.69
N ILE A 532 -19.27 -6.42 26.23
CA ILE A 532 -17.96 -6.39 25.56
C ILE A 532 -18.01 -7.40 24.42
N LEU A 533 -18.22 -6.91 23.20
CA LEU A 533 -18.28 -7.74 21.99
C LEU A 533 -16.88 -8.00 21.43
N ARG A 534 -15.95 -7.06 21.64
CA ARG A 534 -14.57 -7.11 21.13
C ARG A 534 -13.61 -6.58 22.19
N GLY A 535 -12.38 -7.09 22.24
CA GLY A 535 -11.34 -6.69 23.20
C GLY A 535 -10.91 -7.80 24.16
N THR A 536 -10.11 -7.42 25.16
CA THR A 536 -9.40 -8.32 26.11
C THR A 536 -10.34 -9.26 26.89
N THR A 537 -11.62 -8.90 27.00
CA THR A 537 -12.66 -9.58 27.79
C THR A 537 -13.94 -9.82 26.97
N ALA A 538 -13.80 -10.16 25.69
CA ALA A 538 -14.94 -10.48 24.83
C ALA A 538 -15.90 -11.51 25.46
N GLY A 539 -17.21 -11.21 25.45
CA GLY A 539 -18.25 -11.92 26.19
C GLY A 539 -18.49 -11.42 27.62
N GLY A 540 -17.63 -10.54 28.13
CA GLY A 540 -17.76 -9.87 29.42
C GLY A 540 -18.70 -8.65 29.40
N ARG A 541 -18.73 -7.91 30.51
CA ARG A 541 -19.48 -6.66 30.67
C ARG A 541 -18.63 -5.58 31.29
N ALA A 542 -18.89 -4.34 30.89
CA ALA A 542 -18.29 -3.16 31.49
C ALA A 542 -19.34 -2.08 31.76
N SER A 543 -19.01 -1.19 32.70
CA SER A 543 -19.77 0.03 32.95
C SER A 543 -18.92 1.26 32.73
N PHE A 544 -19.50 2.34 32.20
CA PHE A 544 -18.77 3.58 31.93
C PHE A 544 -19.62 4.83 32.15
N GLY A 545 -18.95 5.96 32.32
CA GLY A 545 -19.55 7.28 32.32
C GLY A 545 -18.52 8.32 31.89
N PHE A 546 -18.87 9.22 30.98
CA PHE A 546 -17.99 10.30 30.54
C PHE A 546 -18.78 11.54 30.13
N GLY A 547 -18.10 12.68 30.17
CA GLY A 547 -18.56 13.92 29.56
C GLY A 547 -17.33 14.72 29.16
N VAL A 548 -17.17 14.96 27.86
CA VAL A 548 -15.98 15.61 27.29
C VAL A 548 -16.42 16.67 26.30
N GLU A 549 -15.83 17.85 26.39
CA GLU A 549 -16.10 18.99 25.51
C GLU A 549 -14.81 19.69 25.07
N SER A 550 -14.87 20.29 23.89
CA SER A 550 -13.79 21.08 23.32
C SER A 550 -14.34 22.31 22.60
N VAL A 551 -13.55 23.38 22.61
CA VAL A 551 -13.81 24.63 21.89
C VAL A 551 -12.74 24.84 20.82
N ALA A 552 -13.01 25.69 19.82
CA ALA A 552 -12.07 25.97 18.73
C ALA A 552 -10.70 26.43 19.27
N GLY A 553 -9.65 25.66 18.96
CA GLY A 553 -8.27 25.92 19.45
C GLY A 553 -8.07 25.72 20.96
N GLY A 554 -9.04 25.12 21.66
CA GLY A 554 -8.97 24.86 23.10
C GLY A 554 -8.27 23.55 23.46
N ILE A 555 -7.86 23.46 24.73
CA ILE A 555 -7.56 22.18 25.37
C ILE A 555 -8.90 21.56 25.80
N PRO A 556 -9.21 20.31 25.43
CA PRO A 556 -10.45 19.66 25.82
C PRO A 556 -10.55 19.49 27.33
N THR A 557 -11.77 19.53 27.86
CA THR A 557 -12.04 19.29 29.28
C THR A 557 -13.08 18.20 29.42
N GLY A 558 -13.05 17.48 30.54
CA GLY A 558 -14.01 16.43 30.79
C GLY A 558 -13.57 15.41 31.83
N SER A 559 -14.33 14.33 31.90
CA SER A 559 -14.07 13.17 32.74
C SER A 559 -14.44 11.88 32.03
N LEU A 560 -13.83 10.79 32.47
CA LEU A 560 -14.14 9.42 32.06
C LEU A 560 -13.93 8.51 33.26
N THR A 561 -14.90 7.64 33.51
CA THR A 561 -14.81 6.50 34.41
C THR A 561 -15.21 5.25 33.62
N PHE A 562 -14.44 4.18 33.73
CA PHE A 562 -14.74 2.89 33.13
C PHE A 562 -14.40 1.76 34.10
N THR A 563 -15.18 0.68 34.11
CA THR A 563 -14.94 -0.53 34.90
C THR A 563 -15.32 -1.78 34.12
N ASP A 564 -14.33 -2.63 33.85
CA ASP A 564 -14.52 -4.02 33.40
C ASP A 564 -14.87 -4.90 34.61
N HIS A 565 -16.00 -5.59 34.56
CA HIS A 565 -16.45 -6.45 35.67
C HIS A 565 -15.84 -7.87 35.63
N SER A 566 -15.27 -8.29 34.50
CA SER A 566 -14.62 -9.59 34.33
C SER A 566 -13.17 -9.58 34.82
N LEU A 567 -12.43 -8.49 34.61
CA LEU A 567 -11.05 -8.30 35.10
C LEU A 567 -10.94 -7.37 36.32
N GLY A 568 -12.02 -6.68 36.71
CA GLY A 568 -11.96 -5.65 37.74
C GLY A 568 -11.11 -4.43 37.33
N LYS A 569 -10.92 -4.21 36.02
CA LYS A 569 -10.09 -3.14 35.45
C LYS A 569 -10.83 -1.81 35.60
N LYS A 570 -10.37 -0.96 36.51
CA LYS A 570 -10.90 0.38 36.76
C LYS A 570 -10.02 1.43 36.09
N VAL A 571 -10.66 2.39 35.42
CA VAL A 571 -10.05 3.51 34.73
C VAL A 571 -10.75 4.79 35.20
N GLU A 572 -9.99 5.79 35.62
CA GLU A 572 -10.47 7.11 35.99
C GLU A 572 -9.57 8.16 35.34
N ALA A 573 -10.10 8.99 34.44
CA ALA A 573 -9.31 9.99 33.73
C ALA A 573 -8.80 11.09 34.66
N THR A 574 -7.50 11.39 34.55
CA THR A 574 -6.81 12.48 35.24
C THR A 574 -6.56 13.68 34.33
N ALA A 575 -6.59 13.47 33.00
CA ALA A 575 -6.57 14.52 31.98
C ALA A 575 -7.27 14.04 30.70
N ILE A 576 -7.87 14.97 29.94
CA ILE A 576 -8.23 14.78 28.53
C ILE A 576 -7.16 15.51 27.70
N ASP A 577 -6.58 14.82 26.72
CA ASP A 577 -5.45 15.30 25.92
C ASP A 577 -5.88 15.68 24.48
N SER A 578 -6.88 14.99 23.91
CA SER A 578 -7.52 15.38 22.64
C SER A 578 -9.01 15.05 22.60
N PHE A 579 -9.77 15.73 21.73
CA PHE A 579 -11.19 15.46 21.46
C PHE A 579 -11.56 15.82 20.02
N THR A 580 -12.19 14.91 19.31
CA THR A 580 -12.83 15.17 18.00
C THR A 580 -14.28 14.68 18.00
N ALA A 581 -15.13 15.37 17.24
CA ALA A 581 -16.51 15.01 16.98
C ALA A 581 -16.87 15.37 15.53
N VAL A 582 -17.35 14.37 14.77
CA VAL A 582 -17.74 14.50 13.36
C VAL A 582 -19.07 13.77 13.17
N GLY A 583 -20.13 14.51 12.87
CA GLY A 583 -21.48 13.97 12.78
C GLY A 583 -21.92 13.35 14.11
N ASN A 584 -22.21 12.05 14.08
CA ASN A 584 -22.65 11.25 15.22
C ASN A 584 -21.50 10.51 15.94
N LYS A 585 -20.25 10.70 15.51
CA LYS A 585 -19.06 10.05 16.10
C LYS A 585 -18.22 11.02 16.90
N ALA A 586 -17.69 10.57 18.02
CA ALA A 586 -16.66 11.29 18.76
C ALA A 586 -15.52 10.37 19.21
N THR A 587 -14.30 10.90 19.20
CA THR A 587 -13.13 10.25 19.77
C THR A 587 -12.43 11.19 20.73
N PHE A 588 -11.82 10.66 21.80
CA PHE A 588 -11.02 11.47 22.70
C PHE A 588 -9.90 10.66 23.33
N THR A 589 -8.77 11.32 23.58
CA THR A 589 -7.63 10.72 24.28
C THR A 589 -7.39 11.41 25.61
N GLY A 590 -6.62 10.76 26.47
CA GLY A 590 -6.23 11.35 27.74
C GLY A 590 -5.27 10.49 28.52
N ARG A 591 -5.10 10.84 29.79
CA ARG A 591 -4.35 10.08 30.79
C ARG A 591 -5.28 9.70 31.93
N ALA A 592 -5.09 8.51 32.47
CA ALA A 592 -5.94 7.95 33.53
C ALA A 592 -5.10 7.36 34.65
N MET A 593 -5.76 7.18 35.80
CA MET A 593 -5.36 6.24 36.83
C MET A 593 -6.05 4.90 36.55
N VAL A 594 -5.25 3.86 36.34
CA VAL A 594 -5.73 2.51 35.97
C VAL A 594 -5.34 1.54 37.06
N ASN A 595 -6.32 1.00 37.80
CA ASN A 595 -6.09 0.17 38.99
C ASN A 595 -5.08 0.77 40.00
N GLY A 596 -5.00 2.10 40.09
CA GLY A 596 -4.06 2.82 40.95
C GLY A 596 -2.69 3.15 40.31
N VAL A 597 -2.45 2.73 39.06
CA VAL A 597 -1.28 3.14 38.27
C VAL A 597 -1.58 4.47 37.57
N PRO A 598 -0.86 5.57 37.88
CA PRO A 598 -1.13 6.88 37.27
C PRO A 598 -0.50 7.02 35.88
N GLY A 599 -1.09 7.87 35.04
CA GLY A 599 -0.49 8.31 33.78
C GLY A 599 -0.64 7.35 32.61
N VAL A 600 -1.43 6.28 32.76
CA VAL A 600 -1.74 5.37 31.65
C VAL A 600 -2.56 6.13 30.61
N LYS A 601 -2.04 6.25 29.38
CA LYS A 601 -2.75 6.89 28.27
C LYS A 601 -4.01 6.09 27.93
N PHE A 602 -5.06 6.74 27.46
CA PHE A 602 -6.26 6.09 26.93
C PHE A 602 -6.74 6.76 25.65
N PHE A 603 -7.52 6.02 24.88
CA PHE A 603 -8.38 6.49 23.81
C PHE A 603 -9.79 5.94 24.03
N VAL A 604 -10.80 6.76 23.76
CA VAL A 604 -12.21 6.38 23.68
C VAL A 604 -12.77 6.77 22.32
N GLU A 605 -13.60 5.89 21.76
CA GLU A 605 -14.42 6.12 20.56
C GLU A 605 -15.87 5.79 20.92
N VAL A 606 -16.78 6.64 20.46
CA VAL A 606 -18.22 6.49 20.66
C VAL A 606 -18.99 6.86 19.40
N GLU A 607 -20.09 6.17 19.17
CA GLU A 607 -21.03 6.44 18.08
C GLU A 607 -22.45 6.48 18.63
N ASP A 608 -23.10 7.63 18.46
CA ASP A 608 -24.52 7.88 18.72
C ASP A 608 -25.32 7.34 17.52
N LEU A 609 -26.10 6.28 17.73
CA LEU A 609 -26.96 5.69 16.68
C LEU A 609 -28.45 6.00 16.92
N GLY A 610 -28.72 7.01 17.75
CA GLY A 610 -30.03 7.55 18.01
C GLY A 610 -30.76 6.95 19.22
N GLU A 611 -31.71 7.73 19.71
CA GLU A 611 -32.48 7.43 20.92
C GLU A 611 -33.31 6.13 20.78
N PRO A 612 -33.35 5.25 21.81
CA PRO A 612 -32.98 5.50 23.21
C PRO A 612 -31.57 5.00 23.60
N GLY A 613 -30.61 4.98 22.67
CA GLY A 613 -29.20 4.70 22.95
C GLY A 613 -28.79 3.23 23.05
N THR A 614 -29.72 2.30 22.87
CA THR A 614 -29.42 0.84 22.88
C THR A 614 -28.72 0.35 21.61
N ALA A 615 -28.64 1.19 20.57
CA ALA A 615 -27.86 0.92 19.37
C ALA A 615 -26.43 1.47 19.48
N ASP A 616 -26.19 2.44 20.36
CA ASP A 616 -24.93 3.15 20.50
C ASP A 616 -23.77 2.21 20.78
N SER A 617 -22.58 2.65 20.39
CA SER A 617 -21.35 1.94 20.69
C SER A 617 -20.42 2.76 21.58
N PHE A 618 -19.72 2.04 22.45
CA PHE A 618 -18.63 2.57 23.26
C PHE A 618 -17.41 1.67 23.10
N ARG A 619 -16.25 2.29 22.98
CA ARG A 619 -14.95 1.62 22.89
C ARG A 619 -13.90 2.37 23.69
N ILE A 620 -13.07 1.64 24.42
CA ILE A 620 -11.90 2.16 25.12
C ILE A 620 -10.68 1.28 24.82
N VAL A 621 -9.51 1.91 24.66
CA VAL A 621 -8.20 1.23 24.73
C VAL A 621 -7.26 2.04 25.61
N LEU A 622 -6.40 1.33 26.34
CA LEU A 622 -5.41 1.89 27.25
C LEU A 622 -4.01 1.58 26.73
N GLY A 623 -3.05 2.47 26.98
CA GLY A 623 -1.64 2.30 26.63
C GLY A 623 -0.91 1.18 27.38
N ASP A 624 -1.62 0.39 28.20
CA ASP A 624 -1.15 -0.85 28.81
C ASP A 624 -1.64 -2.12 28.08
N GLY A 625 -2.23 -1.96 26.89
CA GLY A 625 -2.68 -3.06 26.02
C GLY A 625 -4.08 -3.59 26.31
N TYR A 626 -4.77 -3.07 27.33
CA TYR A 626 -6.18 -3.40 27.57
C TYR A 626 -7.10 -2.65 26.60
N GLY A 627 -8.06 -3.36 26.00
CA GLY A 627 -9.13 -2.74 25.22
C GLY A 627 -10.47 -3.45 25.38
N ALA A 628 -11.56 -2.70 25.28
CA ALA A 628 -12.92 -3.22 25.28
C ALA A 628 -13.83 -2.36 24.40
N GLY A 629 -14.72 -3.00 23.65
CA GLY A 629 -15.73 -2.30 22.86
C GLY A 629 -16.96 -3.15 22.58
N GLY A 630 -18.08 -2.47 22.35
CA GLY A 630 -19.35 -3.12 22.03
C GLY A 630 -20.52 -2.15 22.12
N VAL A 631 -21.73 -2.72 22.06
CA VAL A 631 -22.99 -1.98 22.10
C VAL A 631 -23.53 -1.85 23.52
N LEU A 632 -24.25 -0.76 23.78
CA LEU A 632 -24.86 -0.50 25.08
C LEU A 632 -26.00 -1.49 25.35
N LEU A 633 -25.94 -2.14 26.52
CA LEU A 633 -27.06 -2.86 27.12
C LEU A 633 -28.02 -1.90 27.84
N ARG A 634 -27.46 -0.82 28.40
CA ARG A 634 -28.20 0.27 29.08
C ARG A 634 -27.41 1.56 29.02
N GLY A 635 -28.12 2.68 29.09
CA GLY A 635 -27.55 4.02 29.03
C GLY A 635 -27.80 4.67 27.68
N ASN A 636 -27.08 5.75 27.41
CA ASN A 636 -27.14 6.51 26.17
C ASN A 636 -25.76 7.13 25.90
N VAL A 637 -25.41 7.34 24.63
CA VAL A 637 -24.33 8.17 24.14
C VAL A 637 -24.94 9.32 23.35
N GLN A 638 -24.50 10.54 23.60
CA GLN A 638 -24.93 11.70 22.82
C GLN A 638 -23.73 12.46 22.28
N VAL A 639 -23.67 12.63 20.96
CA VAL A 639 -22.60 13.35 20.26
C VAL A 639 -23.13 14.64 19.64
N GLN A 640 -22.42 15.74 19.91
CA GLN A 640 -22.69 17.06 19.34
C GLN A 640 -21.42 17.56 18.65
N SER A 641 -21.28 17.28 17.35
CA SER A 641 -20.31 17.98 16.51
C SER A 641 -20.84 19.36 16.14
N ASN A 642 -20.12 20.43 16.47
CA ASN A 642 -20.42 21.73 15.86
C ASN A 642 -19.83 21.71 14.45
N ALA A 643 -20.70 21.64 13.43
CA ALA A 643 -20.27 21.82 12.05
C ALA A 643 -19.56 23.18 11.90
N ILE A 644 -18.51 23.23 11.07
CA ILE A 644 -17.98 24.49 10.57
C ILE A 644 -19.01 25.01 9.55
N THR A 645 -19.98 25.77 10.04
CA THR A 645 -20.84 26.61 9.21
C THR A 645 -20.13 27.94 8.98
N ASP A 646 -19.96 28.31 7.71
CA ASP A 646 -19.28 29.50 7.17
C ASP A 646 -17.75 29.53 7.46
N LEU A 647 -16.85 29.50 6.47
CA LEU A 647 -16.81 30.28 5.22
C LEU A 647 -16.10 29.55 4.06
#